data_AF-A0A945ICG3-F1
#
_entry.id   AF-A0A945ICG3-F1
#
_cell.length_a   1.000
_cell.length_b   1.000
_cell.length_c   1.000
_cell.angle_alpha   90.00
_cell.angle_beta   90.00
_cell.angle_gamma   90.00
#
_symmetry.space_group_name_H-M   'P 1'
#
loop_
_entity.id
_entity.type
_entity.pdbx_description
1 polymer ?
#
loop_
_entity_poly.entity_id
_entity_poly.type
_entity_poly.pdbx_seq_one_letter_code
_entity_poly.pdbx_strand_id
1 'polypeptide(L)'
;MPSRFEKFSERARRVLSLAQEEAQRFNHNYIGTEHILLGLVREPEGVAARVLSNLNVELVKARSAVEFIIGRGERPTSGEIGLTPRAKKVIELAVDEARRLNHHYIGTEHLLIGLMREGEGVAAGVLESLGVSLEKVREETNSIIANQSTGSGSSGSGAQAAARTSRTPTLDELGVDLTKQARDGDLDPVVGRDSEIQRVIQILSRRTKNNPVLIGEPGVGKTAIVEKLAHMVVEGDVPETLIGKRVVTLDMGALVAGTKYRGEFEERLKKVIAELKSAGNCVLFIDEMHTMVGAGAAEGAVDAANILKPSLARGELQVVGATTQDDYRKYVERDPALERRFQPVIVDAPDAITTVEILRGVKGMYEQHHDLEIMDEALETAATLADRYIADRQLPDKAIDLIDEAASRVRIKHSTVPKELRQAQKELVAVRHEKDEVISAQKYETAAELRDRELKLVTKIEELEADWKKENHGVGEAKVTSDDIAEVVAMWTRIPVMRLDVEEKERLIKMEDALRLNVVGQDEALSVISKAVRRSRAGLKDPKRPIGAFLFLGPTGVGKTHSVKKLAEYLFGEDDAMIRLDMSEFMEKHSVARLVGAPPGYVGFDEGGQLTEAVRRRSYSVILLDEIEKAHPDVFNILLQVFEDGHLTDSKGRKVDFKNTVIVMTSNLGSNLIQTSGGLGFNFGKTDGEALDYDRVKGRVLEAVKDPANGFKPEFLNRIDSTVVFRPLERAHILEIVDIMMKEVESRVLEHGLVMNVTDATRNFLAEKGFDPKMGARPLRRLIQDEIEDQLSEKLLSGEFGAGDSVELDIDAGAIIVRTPKKKAKAKPKVVVSDSNDSDADDKEPVPTA
;
A
#
# COMPACT_ATOMS: atom_id res chain seq x y z
N MET A 1 16.87 -39.76 -6.35
CA MET A 1 17.12 -39.23 -7.70
C MET A 1 15.87 -38.88 -8.56
N PRO A 2 14.57 -39.06 -8.19
CA PRO A 2 13.47 -38.73 -9.12
C PRO A 2 13.06 -37.24 -9.19
N SER A 3 13.15 -36.49 -8.09
CA SER A 3 12.52 -35.15 -7.99
C SER A 3 13.19 -34.02 -8.81
N ARG A 4 14.43 -34.20 -9.27
CA ARG A 4 15.20 -33.12 -9.95
C ARG A 4 14.97 -33.03 -11.47
N PHE A 5 14.36 -34.05 -12.08
CA PHE A 5 14.18 -34.15 -13.54
C PHE A 5 12.73 -33.99 -14.00
N GLU A 6 11.80 -33.64 -13.11
CA GLU A 6 10.37 -33.48 -13.43
C GLU A 6 10.13 -32.36 -14.45
N LYS A 7 10.94 -31.31 -14.44
CA LYS A 7 10.83 -30.15 -15.37
C LYS A 7 11.45 -30.37 -16.76
N PHE A 8 12.08 -31.52 -17.02
CA PHE A 8 12.64 -31.83 -18.35
C PHE A 8 11.57 -32.37 -19.29
N SER A 9 11.60 -31.96 -20.55
CA SER A 9 10.80 -32.62 -21.58
C SER A 9 11.21 -34.08 -21.74
N GLU A 10 10.30 -34.92 -22.23
CA GLU A 10 10.58 -36.35 -22.48
C GLU A 10 11.83 -36.53 -23.36
N ARG A 11 11.97 -35.68 -24.39
CA ARG A 11 13.13 -35.67 -25.29
C ARG A 11 14.41 -35.23 -24.58
N ALA A 12 14.35 -34.25 -23.70
CA ALA A 12 15.53 -33.81 -22.94
C ALA A 12 16.00 -34.87 -21.92
N ARG A 13 15.09 -35.64 -21.33
CA ARG A 13 15.44 -36.82 -20.50
C ARG A 13 16.11 -37.92 -21.33
N ARG A 14 15.60 -38.13 -22.54
CA ARG A 14 16.18 -39.10 -23.48
C ARG A 14 17.61 -38.71 -23.89
N VAL A 15 17.87 -37.43 -24.15
CA VAL A 15 19.23 -36.91 -24.42
C VAL A 15 20.21 -37.26 -23.30
N LEU A 16 19.82 -37.09 -22.03
CA LEU A 16 20.69 -37.44 -20.90
C LEU A 16 20.93 -38.95 -20.78
N SER A 17 19.93 -39.76 -21.12
CA SER A 17 20.08 -41.23 -21.19
C SER A 17 21.02 -41.64 -22.31
N LEU A 18 20.90 -41.01 -23.49
CA LEU A 18 21.80 -41.22 -24.62
C LEU A 18 23.23 -40.77 -24.33
N ALA A 19 23.40 -39.68 -23.57
CA ALA A 19 24.71 -39.23 -23.11
C ALA A 19 25.39 -40.27 -22.21
N GLN A 20 24.62 -40.94 -21.34
CA GLN A 20 25.11 -42.04 -20.51
C GLN A 20 25.54 -43.25 -21.36
N GLU A 21 24.78 -43.60 -22.40
CA GLU A 21 25.16 -44.67 -23.33
C GLU A 21 26.43 -44.34 -24.12
N GLU A 22 26.61 -43.09 -24.55
CA GLU A 22 27.85 -42.68 -25.23
C GLU A 22 29.04 -42.69 -24.28
N ALA A 23 28.86 -42.31 -23.01
CA ALA A 23 29.91 -42.44 -21.99
C ALA A 23 30.36 -43.89 -21.81
N GLN A 24 29.41 -44.84 -21.78
CA GLN A 24 29.72 -46.27 -21.75
C GLN A 24 30.44 -46.73 -23.02
N ARG A 25 30.03 -46.25 -24.20
CA ARG A 25 30.65 -46.58 -25.48
C ARG A 25 32.11 -46.15 -25.57
N PHE A 26 32.45 -44.98 -25.01
CA PHE A 26 33.82 -44.48 -24.94
C PHE A 26 34.59 -45.03 -23.73
N ASN A 27 33.99 -45.91 -22.91
CA ASN A 27 34.56 -46.42 -21.65
C ASN A 27 34.92 -45.30 -20.65
N HIS A 28 34.18 -44.19 -20.67
CA HIS A 28 34.35 -43.10 -19.71
C HIS A 28 33.57 -43.42 -18.42
N ASN A 29 34.19 -43.17 -17.26
CA ASN A 29 33.57 -43.37 -15.95
C ASN A 29 32.82 -42.12 -15.43
N TYR A 30 32.55 -41.15 -16.30
CA TYR A 30 31.83 -39.91 -16.00
C TYR A 30 30.99 -39.47 -17.20
N ILE A 31 29.94 -38.68 -16.95
CA ILE A 31 29.20 -37.96 -18.00
C ILE A 31 29.69 -36.51 -18.01
N GLY A 32 30.46 -36.18 -19.04
CA GLY A 32 30.96 -34.85 -19.36
C GLY A 32 30.10 -34.12 -20.39
N THR A 33 30.58 -32.95 -20.81
CA THR A 33 29.84 -32.07 -21.73
C THR A 33 29.81 -32.65 -23.14
N GLU A 34 30.90 -33.30 -23.54
CA GLU A 34 31.03 -34.08 -24.78
C GLU A 34 29.95 -35.15 -24.93
N HIS A 35 29.59 -35.80 -23.83
CA HIS A 35 28.58 -36.86 -23.85
C HIS A 35 27.18 -36.28 -24.01
N ILE A 36 26.91 -35.13 -23.37
CA ILE A 36 25.66 -34.39 -23.55
C ILE A 36 25.53 -33.92 -25.00
N LEU A 37 26.62 -33.41 -25.60
CA LEU A 37 26.65 -33.05 -27.03
C LEU A 37 26.30 -34.24 -27.93
N LEU A 38 26.94 -35.39 -27.71
CA LEU A 38 26.65 -36.59 -28.50
C LEU A 38 25.22 -37.08 -28.29
N GLY A 39 24.68 -36.98 -27.07
CA GLY A 39 23.27 -37.24 -26.77
C GLY A 39 22.32 -36.32 -27.53
N LEU A 40 22.64 -35.03 -27.63
CA LEU A 40 21.85 -34.04 -28.38
C LEU A 40 21.86 -34.31 -29.88
N VAL A 41 22.99 -34.69 -30.47
CA VAL A 41 23.09 -35.04 -31.89
C VAL A 41 22.41 -36.37 -32.20
N ARG A 42 22.38 -37.29 -31.23
CA ARG A 42 21.81 -38.64 -31.40
C ARG A 42 20.29 -38.70 -31.28
N GLU A 43 19.63 -37.67 -30.74
CA GLU A 43 18.16 -37.58 -30.65
C GLU A 43 17.57 -36.87 -31.89
N PRO A 44 17.16 -37.60 -32.95
CA PRO A 44 16.85 -37.00 -34.26
C PRO A 44 15.59 -36.10 -34.26
N GLU A 45 14.69 -36.31 -33.30
CA GLU A 45 13.46 -35.53 -33.16
C GLU A 45 13.62 -34.27 -32.30
N GLY A 46 14.80 -34.06 -31.69
CA GLY A 46 15.10 -32.88 -30.89
C GLY A 46 15.31 -31.63 -31.74
N VAL A 47 14.93 -30.47 -31.19
CA VAL A 47 15.25 -29.16 -31.80
C VAL A 47 16.76 -28.99 -31.92
N ALA A 48 17.51 -29.41 -30.89
CA ALA A 48 18.97 -29.34 -30.89
C ALA A 48 19.62 -30.17 -32.01
N ALA A 49 19.11 -31.37 -32.31
CA ALA A 49 19.66 -32.19 -33.39
C ALA A 49 19.42 -31.54 -34.77
N ARG A 50 18.25 -30.91 -34.96
CA ARG A 50 17.95 -30.17 -36.20
C ARG A 50 18.84 -28.95 -36.36
N VAL A 51 19.04 -28.17 -35.29
CA VAL A 51 19.97 -27.03 -35.27
C VAL A 51 21.39 -27.51 -35.63
N LEU A 52 21.87 -28.56 -34.98
CA LEU A 52 23.20 -29.11 -35.24
C LEU A 52 23.33 -29.68 -36.67
N SER A 53 22.29 -30.32 -37.20
CA SER A 53 22.26 -30.80 -38.58
C SER A 53 22.29 -29.66 -39.61
N ASN A 54 21.55 -28.57 -39.39
CA ASN A 54 21.57 -27.39 -40.26
C ASN A 54 22.95 -26.70 -40.25
N LEU A 55 23.65 -26.79 -39.12
CA LEU A 55 25.02 -26.33 -38.95
C LEU A 55 26.07 -27.37 -39.40
N ASN A 56 25.67 -28.43 -40.12
CA ASN A 56 26.52 -29.50 -40.66
C ASN A 56 27.29 -30.34 -39.62
N VAL A 57 26.80 -30.37 -38.38
CA VAL A 57 27.32 -31.21 -37.28
C VAL A 57 26.61 -32.57 -37.31
N GLU A 58 27.24 -33.53 -37.97
CA GLU A 58 26.78 -34.92 -38.01
C GLU A 58 27.35 -35.75 -36.86
N LEU A 59 26.60 -36.77 -36.41
CA LEU A 59 26.99 -37.65 -35.30
C LEU A 59 28.37 -38.30 -35.50
N VAL A 60 28.69 -38.69 -36.73
CA VAL A 60 29.98 -39.31 -37.05
C VAL A 60 31.13 -38.33 -36.86
N LYS A 61 30.97 -37.07 -37.32
CA LYS A 61 31.98 -36.02 -37.16
C LYS A 61 32.16 -35.64 -35.68
N ALA A 62 31.06 -35.49 -34.95
CA ALA A 62 31.08 -35.18 -33.53
C ALA A 62 31.77 -36.29 -32.72
N ARG A 63 31.50 -37.57 -33.01
CA ARG A 63 32.16 -38.70 -32.35
C ARG A 63 33.67 -38.73 -32.64
N SER A 64 34.08 -38.57 -33.89
CA SER A 64 35.49 -38.55 -34.25
C SER A 64 36.24 -37.40 -33.58
N ALA A 65 35.62 -36.22 -33.46
CA ALA A 65 36.20 -35.07 -32.78
C ALA A 65 36.33 -35.30 -31.27
N VAL A 66 35.31 -35.89 -30.63
CA VAL A 66 35.35 -36.27 -29.21
C VAL A 66 36.41 -37.35 -28.95
N GLU A 67 36.49 -38.37 -29.82
CA GLU A 67 37.49 -39.43 -29.75
C GLU A 67 38.91 -38.89 -29.92
N PHE A 68 39.10 -37.90 -30.80
CA PHE A 68 40.40 -37.27 -31.01
C PHE A 68 40.85 -36.44 -29.79
N ILE A 69 39.94 -35.76 -29.11
CA ILE A 69 40.27 -34.85 -27.99
C ILE A 69 40.44 -35.62 -26.67
N ILE A 70 39.57 -36.59 -26.36
CA ILE A 70 39.55 -37.28 -25.07
C ILE A 70 40.13 -38.71 -25.15
N GLY A 71 40.04 -39.39 -26.29
CA GLY A 71 40.41 -40.80 -26.45
C GLY A 71 39.32 -41.79 -26.01
N ARG A 72 39.66 -43.08 -25.95
CA ARG A 72 38.81 -44.15 -25.39
C ARG A 72 39.40 -44.64 -24.07
N GLY A 73 38.55 -44.91 -23.08
CA GLY A 73 38.95 -45.50 -21.81
C GLY A 73 39.46 -46.94 -21.94
N GLU A 74 40.46 -47.29 -21.13
CA GLU A 74 41.18 -48.58 -21.19
C GLU A 74 40.39 -49.78 -20.65
N ARG A 75 39.31 -49.56 -19.87
CA ARG A 75 38.50 -50.64 -19.27
C ARG A 75 37.00 -50.33 -19.35
N PRO A 76 36.14 -51.31 -19.69
CA PRO A 76 34.70 -51.13 -19.61
C PRO A 76 34.28 -50.87 -18.16
N THR A 77 33.56 -49.78 -17.94
CA THR A 77 33.11 -49.33 -16.63
C THR A 77 31.82 -50.07 -16.24
N SER A 78 31.83 -50.75 -15.09
CA SER A 78 30.62 -51.34 -14.48
C SER A 78 30.34 -50.63 -13.16
N GLY A 79 29.39 -49.68 -13.19
CA GLY A 79 28.97 -48.88 -12.05
C GLY A 79 28.04 -47.72 -12.48
N GLU A 80 27.37 -47.08 -11.52
CA GLU A 80 26.59 -45.85 -11.79
C GLU A 80 27.54 -44.72 -12.24
N ILE A 81 27.29 -44.17 -13.42
CA ILE A 81 28.10 -43.09 -14.00
C ILE A 81 27.51 -41.75 -13.56
N GLY A 82 28.29 -40.93 -12.86
CA GLY A 82 27.88 -39.61 -12.40
C GLY A 82 28.14 -38.48 -13.39
N LEU A 83 27.37 -37.38 -13.27
CA LEU A 83 27.62 -36.12 -13.98
C LEU A 83 28.81 -35.37 -13.38
N THR A 84 29.70 -34.88 -14.25
CA THR A 84 30.78 -33.96 -13.86
C THR A 84 30.24 -32.60 -13.40
N PRO A 85 31.01 -31.82 -12.61
CA PRO A 85 30.60 -30.45 -12.23
C PRO A 85 30.27 -29.55 -13.42
N ARG A 86 31.01 -29.71 -14.53
CA ARG A 86 30.78 -29.00 -15.79
C ARG A 86 29.47 -29.41 -16.46
N ALA A 87 29.19 -30.72 -16.56
CA ALA A 87 27.91 -31.22 -17.04
C ALA A 87 26.71 -30.76 -16.18
N LYS A 88 26.90 -30.67 -14.85
CA LYS A 88 25.88 -30.06 -13.97
C LYS A 88 25.69 -28.57 -14.27
N LYS A 89 26.77 -27.85 -14.58
CA LYS A 89 26.69 -26.43 -14.95
C LYS A 89 25.94 -26.20 -16.27
N VAL A 90 26.11 -27.06 -17.26
CA VAL A 90 25.31 -27.04 -18.51
C VAL A 90 23.82 -27.11 -18.21
N ILE A 91 23.43 -28.01 -17.30
CA ILE A 91 22.03 -28.17 -16.90
C ILE A 91 21.50 -26.93 -16.18
N GLU A 92 22.27 -26.34 -15.27
CA GLU A 92 21.90 -25.06 -14.61
C GLU A 92 21.69 -23.94 -15.64
N LEU A 93 22.61 -23.80 -16.60
CA LEU A 93 22.52 -22.80 -17.65
C LEU A 93 21.35 -23.04 -18.60
N ALA A 94 20.98 -24.30 -18.84
CA ALA A 94 19.79 -24.66 -19.61
C ALA A 94 18.49 -24.28 -18.87
N VAL A 95 18.45 -24.40 -17.54
CA VAL A 95 17.30 -23.94 -16.72
C VAL A 95 17.14 -22.42 -16.84
N ASP A 96 18.24 -21.68 -16.77
CA ASP A 96 18.23 -20.22 -16.92
C ASP A 96 17.77 -19.79 -18.32
N GLU A 97 18.16 -20.54 -19.36
CA GLU A 97 17.73 -20.24 -20.73
C GLU A 97 16.25 -20.54 -20.95
N ALA A 98 15.73 -21.64 -20.39
CA ALA A 98 14.31 -21.96 -20.43
C ALA A 98 13.47 -20.85 -19.77
N ARG A 99 13.94 -20.33 -18.62
CA ARG A 99 13.30 -19.17 -17.97
C ARG A 99 13.36 -17.91 -18.81
N ARG A 100 14.49 -17.62 -19.48
CA ARG A 100 14.63 -16.45 -20.36
C ARG A 100 13.65 -16.49 -21.54
N LEU A 101 13.38 -17.68 -22.07
CA LEU A 101 12.42 -17.91 -23.16
C LEU A 101 10.96 -18.08 -22.66
N ASN A 102 10.70 -17.87 -21.36
CA ASN A 102 9.40 -18.11 -20.73
C ASN A 102 8.84 -19.54 -20.93
N HIS A 103 9.74 -20.53 -21.07
CA HIS A 103 9.34 -21.93 -21.15
C HIS A 103 9.29 -22.56 -19.74
N HIS A 104 8.16 -23.16 -19.40
CA HIS A 104 7.95 -23.87 -18.12
C HIS A 104 8.64 -25.25 -18.06
N TYR A 105 9.26 -25.69 -19.16
CA TYR A 105 9.96 -26.97 -19.29
C TYR A 105 11.35 -26.79 -19.90
N ILE A 106 12.25 -27.75 -19.66
CA ILE A 106 13.60 -27.78 -20.23
C ILE A 106 13.59 -28.72 -21.44
N GLY A 107 13.52 -28.13 -22.63
CA GLY A 107 13.72 -28.81 -23.91
C GLY A 107 15.18 -29.00 -24.34
N THR A 108 15.37 -29.65 -25.49
CA THR A 108 16.69 -29.99 -26.06
C THR A 108 17.49 -28.76 -26.49
N GLU A 109 16.80 -27.73 -26.95
CA GLU A 109 17.30 -26.42 -27.36
C GLU A 109 17.98 -25.68 -26.21
N HIS A 110 17.39 -25.73 -25.02
CA HIS A 110 17.99 -25.10 -23.84
C HIS A 110 19.25 -25.84 -23.40
N LEU A 111 19.28 -27.17 -23.52
CA LEU A 111 20.49 -27.96 -23.25
C LEU A 111 21.62 -27.61 -24.21
N LEU A 112 21.32 -27.42 -25.50
CA LEU A 112 22.30 -27.00 -26.51
C LEU A 112 22.84 -25.59 -26.24
N ILE A 113 21.97 -24.64 -25.90
CA ILE A 113 22.40 -23.27 -25.56
C ILE A 113 23.19 -23.27 -24.24
N GLY A 114 22.77 -24.04 -23.24
CA GLY A 114 23.49 -24.19 -21.97
C GLY A 114 24.90 -24.75 -22.17
N LEU A 115 25.06 -25.70 -23.09
CA LEU A 115 26.35 -26.30 -23.46
C LEU A 115 27.28 -25.26 -24.11
N MET A 116 26.76 -24.45 -25.02
CA MET A 116 27.53 -23.38 -25.67
C MET A 116 27.84 -22.21 -24.73
N ARG A 117 26.98 -21.94 -23.73
CA ARG A 117 27.20 -20.89 -22.71
C ARG A 117 28.22 -21.28 -21.65
N GLU A 118 28.40 -22.56 -21.36
CA GLU A 118 29.50 -23.00 -20.50
C GLU A 118 30.86 -22.63 -21.11
N GLY A 119 30.97 -22.72 -22.46
CA GLY A 119 32.06 -22.16 -23.28
C GLY A 119 33.44 -22.82 -23.14
N GLU A 120 33.75 -23.37 -21.97
CA GLU A 120 35.07 -23.95 -21.67
C GLU A 120 35.09 -25.48 -21.68
N GLY A 121 33.95 -26.13 -21.91
CA GLY A 121 33.82 -27.59 -21.93
C GLY A 121 34.34 -28.22 -23.23
N VAL A 122 34.64 -29.51 -23.22
CA VAL A 122 35.10 -30.24 -24.42
C VAL A 122 34.07 -30.15 -25.55
N ALA A 123 32.78 -30.17 -25.23
CA ALA A 123 31.72 -29.97 -26.22
C ALA A 123 31.77 -28.60 -26.92
N ALA A 124 32.10 -27.52 -26.20
CA ALA A 124 32.25 -26.20 -26.80
C ALA A 124 33.45 -26.18 -27.76
N GLY A 125 34.59 -26.74 -27.34
CA GLY A 125 35.76 -26.89 -28.22
C GLY A 125 35.51 -27.73 -29.46
N VAL A 126 34.72 -28.82 -29.35
CA VAL A 126 34.29 -29.62 -30.51
C VAL A 126 33.43 -28.80 -31.46
N LEU A 127 32.44 -28.06 -30.95
CA LEU A 127 31.56 -27.24 -31.77
C LEU A 127 32.31 -26.07 -32.44
N GLU A 128 33.24 -25.43 -31.72
CA GLU A 128 34.12 -24.39 -32.29
C GLU A 128 35.02 -24.95 -33.40
N SER A 129 35.60 -26.15 -33.22
CA SER A 129 36.40 -26.80 -34.25
C SER A 129 35.60 -27.14 -35.53
N LEU A 130 34.28 -27.28 -35.38
CA LEU A 130 33.32 -27.51 -36.47
C LEU A 130 32.72 -26.20 -37.02
N GLY A 131 33.18 -25.03 -36.56
CA GLY A 131 32.77 -23.71 -37.05
C GLY A 131 31.43 -23.21 -36.51
N VAL A 132 30.94 -23.81 -35.41
CA VAL A 132 29.67 -23.47 -34.76
C VAL A 132 29.92 -22.50 -33.60
N SER A 133 29.34 -21.30 -33.70
CA SER A 133 29.38 -20.29 -32.63
C SER A 133 28.04 -20.19 -31.91
N LEU A 134 28.05 -19.67 -30.67
CA LEU A 134 26.85 -19.49 -29.86
C LEU A 134 25.80 -18.60 -30.56
N GLU A 135 26.22 -17.56 -31.28
CA GLU A 135 25.34 -16.66 -32.03
C GLU A 135 24.58 -17.41 -33.13
N LYS A 136 25.28 -18.21 -33.95
CA LYS A 136 24.66 -19.04 -35.00
C LYS A 136 23.68 -20.06 -34.44
N VAL A 137 24.03 -20.69 -33.31
CA VAL A 137 23.14 -21.65 -32.64
C VAL A 137 21.84 -20.97 -32.18
N ARG A 138 21.91 -19.75 -31.65
CA ARG A 138 20.73 -18.99 -31.21
C ARG A 138 19.85 -18.57 -32.37
N GLU A 139 20.43 -18.02 -33.44
CA GLU A 139 19.70 -17.62 -34.64
C GLU A 139 18.95 -18.80 -35.26
N GLU A 140 19.62 -19.94 -35.39
CA GLU A 140 19.03 -21.15 -35.97
C GLU A 140 17.97 -21.77 -35.05
N THR A 141 18.20 -21.76 -33.73
CA THR A 141 17.23 -22.23 -32.74
C THR A 141 15.96 -21.40 -32.78
N ASN A 142 16.08 -20.07 -32.81
CA ASN A 142 14.93 -19.16 -32.90
C ASN A 142 14.18 -19.35 -34.23
N SER A 143 14.89 -19.57 -35.33
CA SER A 143 14.29 -19.85 -36.64
C SER A 143 13.49 -21.16 -36.66
N ILE A 144 13.99 -22.20 -36.00
CA ILE A 144 13.29 -23.50 -35.90
C ILE A 144 12.11 -23.42 -34.94
N ILE A 145 12.23 -22.70 -33.82
CA ILE A 145 11.12 -22.51 -32.86
C ILE A 145 9.99 -21.70 -33.52
N ALA A 146 10.31 -20.62 -34.25
CA ALA A 146 9.32 -19.83 -35.01
C ALA A 146 8.59 -20.65 -36.09
N ASN A 147 9.28 -21.62 -36.69
CA ASN A 147 8.67 -22.55 -37.64
C ASN A 147 7.89 -23.70 -36.98
N GLN A 148 8.12 -24.01 -35.70
CA GLN A 148 7.36 -25.02 -34.96
C GLN A 148 6.09 -24.45 -34.33
N SER A 149 6.10 -23.19 -33.89
CA SER A 149 4.91 -22.50 -33.39
C SER A 149 3.85 -22.25 -34.47
N THR A 150 4.20 -22.41 -35.75
CA THR A 150 3.28 -22.35 -36.89
C THR A 150 2.74 -23.72 -37.34
N GLY A 151 3.09 -24.82 -36.66
CA GLY A 151 2.79 -26.17 -37.12
C GLY A 151 2.33 -27.13 -36.03
N SER A 152 1.14 -26.93 -35.46
CA SER A 152 0.30 -27.98 -34.83
C SER A 152 -1.10 -27.45 -34.49
N GLY A 153 -2.02 -27.52 -35.46
CA GLY A 153 -3.43 -27.19 -35.26
C GLY A 153 -4.28 -27.28 -36.54
N SER A 154 -4.95 -28.42 -36.71
CA SER A 154 -6.00 -28.72 -37.71
C SER A 154 -5.58 -28.99 -39.17
N SER A 155 -5.65 -30.27 -39.54
CA SER A 155 -5.81 -30.74 -40.90
C SER A 155 -7.29 -30.64 -41.31
N GLY A 156 -7.63 -29.59 -42.06
CA GLY A 156 -8.95 -29.39 -42.64
C GLY A 156 -8.96 -28.32 -43.73
N SER A 157 -8.92 -28.77 -44.99
CA SER A 157 -9.20 -28.05 -46.25
C SER A 157 -8.45 -26.75 -46.54
N GLY A 158 -7.68 -26.77 -47.64
CA GLY A 158 -6.88 -25.65 -48.10
C GLY A 158 -7.66 -24.37 -48.40
N ALA A 159 -7.16 -23.27 -47.82
CA ALA A 159 -7.14 -21.96 -48.43
C ALA A 159 -5.91 -21.20 -47.92
N GLN A 160 -5.14 -20.68 -48.87
CA GLN A 160 -3.96 -19.82 -48.71
C GLN A 160 -3.98 -18.90 -47.47
N ALA A 161 -3.02 -19.10 -46.57
CA ALA A 161 -2.58 -18.08 -45.63
C ALA A 161 -1.04 -17.98 -45.68
N ALA A 162 -0.55 -17.57 -46.85
CA ALA A 162 0.77 -16.95 -46.93
C ALA A 162 0.77 -15.68 -46.07
N ALA A 163 1.86 -15.46 -45.35
CA ALA A 163 2.18 -14.24 -44.62
C ALA A 163 1.61 -12.99 -45.32
N ARG A 164 0.52 -12.45 -44.78
CA ARG A 164 0.06 -11.12 -45.17
C ARG A 164 1.01 -10.14 -44.52
N THR A 165 1.82 -9.46 -45.33
CA THR A 165 2.34 -8.14 -44.98
C THR A 165 1.19 -7.35 -44.36
N SER A 166 1.36 -6.86 -43.13
CA SER A 166 0.27 -6.17 -42.46
C SER A 166 -0.09 -4.93 -43.30
N ARG A 167 -1.40 -4.66 -43.44
CA ARG A 167 -1.87 -3.48 -44.19
C ARG A 167 -1.63 -2.17 -43.42
N THR A 168 -1.12 -2.27 -42.19
CA THR A 168 -0.95 -1.17 -41.24
C THR A 168 0.34 -1.35 -40.42
N PRO A 169 1.52 -1.40 -41.05
CA PRO A 169 2.77 -1.71 -40.37
C PRO A 169 3.16 -0.67 -39.31
N THR A 170 2.90 0.62 -39.56
CA THR A 170 3.21 1.70 -38.60
C THR A 170 2.24 1.66 -37.41
N LEU A 171 0.97 1.33 -37.64
CA LEU A 171 -0.01 1.19 -36.56
C LEU A 171 0.27 -0.02 -35.67
N ASP A 172 0.72 -1.13 -36.24
CA ASP A 172 1.02 -2.35 -35.47
C ASP A 172 2.30 -2.20 -34.62
N GLU A 173 3.21 -1.29 -35.00
CA GLU A 173 4.40 -0.92 -34.21
C GLU A 173 4.06 0.05 -33.07
N LEU A 174 3.13 0.98 -33.31
CA LEU A 174 2.81 2.08 -32.38
C LEU A 174 1.56 1.82 -31.53
N GLY A 175 0.85 0.73 -31.77
CA GLY A 175 -0.44 0.43 -31.16
C GLY A 175 -0.59 -1.03 -30.78
N VAL A 176 -1.61 -1.30 -29.97
CA VAL A 176 -1.94 -2.65 -29.48
C VAL A 176 -3.25 -3.09 -30.12
N ASP A 177 -3.23 -4.23 -30.82
CA ASP A 177 -4.42 -4.81 -31.45
C ASP A 177 -5.23 -5.61 -30.41
N LEU A 178 -6.27 -4.98 -29.86
CA LEU A 178 -7.18 -5.59 -28.89
C LEU A 178 -7.95 -6.78 -29.51
N THR A 179 -8.23 -6.74 -30.82
CA THR A 179 -8.93 -7.84 -31.50
C THR A 179 -8.04 -9.08 -31.59
N LYS A 180 -6.73 -8.89 -31.70
CA LYS A 180 -5.75 -9.98 -31.63
C LYS A 180 -5.68 -10.55 -30.21
N GLN A 181 -5.54 -9.71 -29.19
CA GLN A 181 -5.50 -10.15 -27.79
C GLN A 181 -6.78 -10.91 -27.39
N ALA A 182 -7.95 -10.46 -27.85
CA ALA A 182 -9.21 -11.17 -27.59
C ALA A 182 -9.27 -12.57 -28.25
N ARG A 183 -8.60 -12.77 -29.40
CA ARG A 183 -8.48 -14.09 -30.05
C ARG A 183 -7.48 -14.99 -29.35
N ASP A 184 -6.41 -14.41 -28.83
CA ASP A 184 -5.34 -15.12 -28.15
C ASP A 184 -5.76 -15.50 -26.70
N GLY A 185 -6.81 -14.86 -26.18
CA GLY A 185 -7.36 -15.11 -24.84
C GLY A 185 -6.70 -14.28 -23.75
N ASP A 186 -5.99 -13.22 -24.12
CA ASP A 186 -5.19 -12.38 -23.21
C ASP A 186 -5.99 -11.23 -22.56
N LEU A 187 -7.20 -10.94 -23.05
CA LEU A 187 -8.06 -9.88 -22.51
C LEU A 187 -8.91 -10.38 -21.34
N ASP A 188 -9.10 -9.51 -20.35
CA ASP A 188 -9.93 -9.81 -19.19
C ASP A 188 -11.42 -9.90 -19.56
N PRO A 189 -12.16 -10.84 -18.94
CA PRO A 189 -13.59 -10.94 -19.15
C PRO A 189 -14.30 -9.74 -18.52
N VAL A 190 -15.06 -9.03 -19.35
CA VAL A 190 -15.83 -7.85 -18.92
C VAL A 190 -17.23 -8.28 -18.50
N VAL A 191 -17.58 -8.00 -17.24
CA VAL A 191 -18.88 -8.32 -16.65
C VAL A 191 -19.72 -7.03 -16.52
N GLY A 192 -20.94 -7.09 -17.04
CA GLY A 192 -21.88 -5.95 -17.05
C GLY A 192 -21.58 -4.90 -18.12
N ARG A 193 -22.25 -3.74 -18.01
CA ARG A 193 -22.14 -2.56 -18.92
C ARG A 193 -22.78 -2.73 -20.30
N ASP A 194 -23.78 -3.59 -20.40
CA ASP A 194 -24.48 -3.87 -21.65
C ASP A 194 -25.08 -2.62 -22.30
N SER A 195 -25.62 -1.70 -21.49
CA SER A 195 -26.17 -0.42 -21.95
C SER A 195 -25.14 0.47 -22.64
N GLU A 196 -23.97 0.61 -22.03
CA GLU A 196 -22.87 1.43 -22.51
C GLU A 196 -22.25 0.81 -23.76
N ILE A 197 -22.02 -0.50 -23.76
CA ILE A 197 -21.49 -1.25 -24.91
C ILE A 197 -22.46 -1.16 -26.10
N GLN A 198 -23.76 -1.42 -25.87
CA GLN A 198 -24.78 -1.29 -26.91
C GLN A 198 -24.85 0.14 -27.45
N ARG A 199 -24.68 1.15 -26.58
CA ARG A 199 -24.61 2.55 -26.98
C ARG A 199 -23.40 2.86 -27.85
N VAL A 200 -22.21 2.33 -27.51
CA VAL A 200 -20.99 2.45 -28.31
C VAL A 200 -21.18 1.83 -29.70
N ILE A 201 -21.70 0.60 -29.76
CA ILE A 201 -22.01 -0.11 -31.02
C ILE A 201 -23.02 0.69 -31.87
N GLN A 202 -24.06 1.22 -31.23
CA GLN A 202 -25.07 2.05 -31.89
C GLN A 202 -24.46 3.30 -32.51
N ILE A 203 -23.52 3.96 -31.81
CA ILE A 203 -22.85 5.17 -32.30
C ILE A 203 -21.88 4.82 -33.45
N LEU A 204 -21.04 3.80 -33.29
CA LEU A 204 -20.07 3.38 -34.32
C LEU A 204 -20.75 2.95 -35.64
N SER A 205 -21.99 2.48 -35.57
CA SER A 205 -22.79 2.07 -36.73
C SER A 205 -23.51 3.23 -37.44
N ARG A 206 -23.41 4.47 -36.93
CA ARG A 206 -24.03 5.64 -37.58
C ARG A 206 -23.25 6.06 -38.82
N ARG A 207 -23.95 6.69 -39.77
CA ARG A 207 -23.34 7.31 -40.96
C ARG A 207 -22.63 8.63 -40.65
N THR A 208 -23.14 9.39 -39.67
CA THR A 208 -22.58 10.66 -39.19
C THR A 208 -22.56 10.67 -37.66
N LYS A 209 -21.62 11.43 -37.05
CA LYS A 209 -21.37 11.41 -35.60
C LYS A 209 -21.14 9.99 -35.07
N ASN A 210 -20.21 9.28 -35.71
CA ASN A 210 -19.93 7.87 -35.47
C ASN A 210 -18.69 7.63 -34.60
N ASN A 211 -18.30 8.64 -33.81
CA ASN A 211 -17.18 8.55 -32.89
C ASN A 211 -17.71 8.67 -31.46
N PRO A 212 -17.83 7.57 -30.69
CA PRO A 212 -18.22 7.64 -29.29
C PRO A 212 -17.07 8.19 -28.43
N VAL A 213 -17.43 8.92 -27.38
CA VAL A 213 -16.49 9.33 -26.32
C VAL A 213 -17.03 8.86 -24.98
N LEU A 214 -16.30 7.96 -24.33
CA LEU A 214 -16.55 7.45 -22.98
C LEU A 214 -16.13 8.52 -21.97
N ILE A 215 -17.10 9.07 -21.24
CA ILE A 215 -16.88 10.13 -20.25
C ILE A 215 -17.20 9.56 -18.88
N GLY A 216 -16.22 9.61 -17.98
CA GLY A 216 -16.36 9.15 -16.60
C GLY A 216 -15.13 9.52 -15.78
N GLU A 217 -15.13 9.21 -14.49
CA GLU A 217 -13.94 9.37 -13.66
C GLU A 217 -12.86 8.31 -14.00
N PRO A 218 -11.59 8.50 -13.63
CA PRO A 218 -10.57 7.45 -13.72
C PRO A 218 -10.95 6.22 -12.88
N GLY A 219 -10.55 5.03 -13.32
CA GLY A 219 -10.81 3.78 -12.58
C GLY A 219 -12.23 3.19 -12.76
N VAL A 220 -13.15 3.91 -13.43
CA VAL A 220 -14.49 3.37 -13.70
C VAL A 220 -14.51 2.33 -14.83
N GLY A 221 -13.40 1.78 -15.31
CA GLY A 221 -13.42 0.71 -16.34
C GLY A 221 -13.85 1.14 -17.76
N LYS A 222 -13.35 2.27 -18.27
CA LYS A 222 -13.63 2.71 -19.66
C LYS A 222 -12.97 1.81 -20.70
N THR A 223 -11.73 1.39 -20.44
CA THR A 223 -10.96 0.47 -21.29
C THR A 223 -11.67 -0.88 -21.42
N ALA A 224 -12.24 -1.39 -20.33
CA ALA A 224 -13.04 -2.62 -20.33
C ALA A 224 -14.22 -2.58 -21.32
N ILE A 225 -14.88 -1.43 -21.52
CA ILE A 225 -15.97 -1.32 -22.52
C ILE A 225 -15.44 -1.57 -23.93
N VAL A 226 -14.21 -1.15 -24.21
CA VAL A 226 -13.55 -1.30 -25.53
C VAL A 226 -13.00 -2.71 -25.71
N GLU A 227 -12.47 -3.33 -24.66
CA GLU A 227 -12.05 -4.73 -24.66
C GLU A 227 -13.25 -5.66 -24.90
N LYS A 228 -14.40 -5.39 -24.27
CA LYS A 228 -15.63 -6.14 -24.55
C LYS A 228 -16.12 -5.96 -25.99
N LEU A 229 -15.99 -4.76 -26.55
CA LEU A 229 -16.25 -4.52 -27.97
C LEU A 229 -15.33 -5.39 -28.85
N ALA A 230 -14.05 -5.55 -28.50
CA ALA A 230 -13.12 -6.41 -29.23
C ALA A 230 -13.55 -7.89 -29.17
N HIS A 231 -13.97 -8.40 -28.00
CA HIS A 231 -14.56 -9.75 -27.86
C HIS A 231 -15.78 -9.94 -28.76
N MET A 232 -16.75 -9.01 -28.73
CA MET A 232 -17.96 -9.11 -29.55
C MET A 232 -17.65 -9.08 -31.06
N VAL A 233 -16.65 -8.31 -31.48
CA VAL A 233 -16.19 -8.29 -32.88
C VAL A 233 -15.57 -9.63 -33.30
N VAL A 234 -14.87 -10.32 -32.39
CA VAL A 234 -14.29 -11.65 -32.63
C VAL A 234 -15.36 -12.74 -32.66
N GLU A 235 -16.31 -12.69 -31.73
CA GLU A 235 -17.44 -13.62 -31.64
C GLU A 235 -18.45 -13.44 -32.79
N GLY A 236 -18.46 -12.26 -33.41
CA GLY A 236 -19.40 -11.90 -34.47
C GLY A 236 -20.75 -11.38 -33.94
N ASP A 237 -20.86 -11.11 -32.64
CA ASP A 237 -22.05 -10.52 -32.01
C ASP A 237 -22.09 -8.99 -32.18
N VAL A 238 -21.92 -8.52 -33.42
CA VAL A 238 -21.97 -7.10 -33.77
C VAL A 238 -22.71 -6.89 -35.09
N PRO A 239 -23.31 -5.70 -35.33
CA PRO A 239 -23.94 -5.40 -36.61
C PRO A 239 -22.98 -5.58 -37.80
N GLU A 240 -23.53 -5.86 -38.99
CA GLU A 240 -22.75 -6.10 -40.22
C GLU A 240 -21.71 -5.01 -40.54
N THR A 241 -21.96 -3.77 -40.10
CA THR A 241 -21.04 -2.63 -40.24
C THR A 241 -19.75 -2.74 -39.43
N LEU A 242 -19.71 -3.61 -38.42
CA LEU A 242 -18.59 -3.81 -37.50
C LEU A 242 -17.95 -5.19 -37.61
N ILE A 243 -18.60 -6.15 -38.28
CA ILE A 243 -18.05 -7.48 -38.52
C ILE A 243 -16.72 -7.38 -39.26
N GLY A 244 -15.69 -8.07 -38.76
CA GLY A 244 -14.37 -8.13 -39.37
C GLY A 244 -13.53 -6.84 -39.24
N LYS A 245 -13.97 -5.88 -38.42
CA LYS A 245 -13.13 -4.73 -38.06
C LYS A 245 -12.06 -5.12 -37.03
N ARG A 246 -11.01 -4.31 -36.96
CA ARG A 246 -9.94 -4.40 -35.97
C ARG A 246 -10.06 -3.24 -35.00
N VAL A 247 -10.14 -3.53 -33.71
CA VAL A 247 -10.07 -2.55 -32.63
C VAL A 247 -8.61 -2.42 -32.20
N VAL A 248 -8.03 -1.23 -32.37
CA VAL A 248 -6.60 -0.97 -32.11
C VAL A 248 -6.46 0.22 -31.18
N THR A 249 -5.73 0.04 -30.08
CA THR A 249 -5.38 1.10 -29.14
C THR A 249 -4.14 1.84 -29.63
N LEU A 250 -4.19 3.17 -29.61
CA LEU A 250 -3.04 4.02 -29.94
C LEU A 250 -2.35 4.50 -28.67
N ASP A 251 -1.11 4.10 -28.45
CA ASP A 251 -0.31 4.62 -27.34
C ASP A 251 0.32 5.96 -27.72
N MET A 252 -0.10 7.01 -27.03
CA MET A 252 0.45 8.36 -27.20
C MET A 252 1.91 8.44 -26.72
N GLY A 253 2.29 7.64 -25.72
CA GLY A 253 3.66 7.53 -25.22
C GLY A 253 4.59 7.00 -26.31
N ALA A 254 4.22 5.90 -26.97
CA ALA A 254 4.96 5.33 -28.10
C ALA A 254 5.11 6.33 -29.27
N LEU A 255 4.09 7.15 -29.54
CA LEU A 255 4.18 8.19 -30.58
C LEU A 255 5.21 9.28 -30.26
N VAL A 256 5.31 9.69 -29.00
CA VAL A 256 6.27 10.70 -28.53
C VAL A 256 7.68 10.09 -28.40
N ALA A 257 7.77 8.82 -27.99
CA ALA A 257 9.02 8.11 -27.79
C ALA A 257 9.87 8.11 -29.08
N GLY A 258 11.11 8.58 -28.95
CA GLY A 258 12.04 8.67 -30.08
C GLY A 258 11.72 9.78 -31.10
N THR A 259 10.86 10.74 -30.77
CA THR A 259 10.74 12.02 -31.52
C THR A 259 11.47 13.12 -30.74
N LYS A 260 12.37 13.85 -31.39
CA LYS A 260 13.09 15.00 -30.80
C LYS A 260 12.41 16.32 -31.13
N TYR A 261 11.70 16.35 -32.26
CA TYR A 261 11.06 17.54 -32.78
C TYR A 261 9.57 17.30 -33.01
N ARG A 262 8.75 18.32 -32.74
CA ARG A 262 7.29 18.29 -32.98
C ARG A 262 6.92 17.84 -34.40
N GLY A 263 7.70 18.23 -35.41
CA GLY A 263 7.44 17.86 -36.80
C GLY A 263 7.52 16.34 -37.05
N GLU A 264 8.42 15.63 -36.36
CA GLU A 264 8.57 14.17 -36.48
C GLU A 264 7.35 13.45 -35.91
N PHE A 265 6.82 13.94 -34.79
CA PHE A 265 5.56 13.45 -34.22
C PHE A 265 4.41 13.63 -35.22
N GLU A 266 4.26 14.83 -35.78
CA GLU A 266 3.19 15.13 -36.73
C GLU A 266 3.29 14.26 -37.99
N GLU A 267 4.51 13.97 -38.47
CA GLU A 267 4.75 13.08 -39.60
C GLU A 267 4.37 11.63 -39.29
N ARG A 268 4.74 11.11 -38.11
CA ARG A 268 4.32 9.78 -37.65
C ARG A 268 2.81 9.66 -37.56
N LEU A 269 2.14 10.65 -36.95
CA LEU A 269 0.69 10.64 -36.85
C LEU A 269 0.01 10.71 -38.23
N LYS A 270 0.56 11.49 -39.18
CA LYS A 270 0.08 11.51 -40.56
C LYS A 270 0.23 10.14 -41.25
N LYS A 271 1.34 9.42 -41.02
CA LYS A 271 1.53 8.05 -41.54
C LYS A 271 0.48 7.10 -40.98
N VAL A 272 0.25 7.10 -39.67
CA VAL A 272 -0.80 6.30 -39.02
C VAL A 272 -2.18 6.59 -39.61
N ILE A 273 -2.53 7.87 -39.76
CA ILE A 273 -3.82 8.27 -40.35
C ILE A 273 -3.93 7.82 -41.82
N ALA A 274 -2.85 7.87 -42.61
CA ALA A 274 -2.85 7.40 -43.99
C ALA A 274 -3.07 5.88 -44.09
N GLU A 275 -2.44 5.10 -43.20
CA GLU A 275 -2.65 3.65 -43.10
C GLU A 275 -4.10 3.32 -42.69
N LEU A 276 -4.65 4.01 -41.70
CA LEU A 276 -6.04 3.82 -41.27
C LEU A 276 -7.04 4.08 -42.40
N LYS A 277 -6.80 5.12 -43.21
CA LYS A 277 -7.62 5.41 -44.39
C LYS A 277 -7.53 4.32 -45.45
N SER A 278 -6.33 3.80 -45.69
CA SER A 278 -6.14 2.75 -46.71
C SER A 278 -6.71 1.41 -46.27
N ALA A 279 -6.69 1.12 -44.97
CA ALA A 279 -7.21 -0.13 -44.42
C ALA A 279 -8.75 -0.14 -44.38
N GLY A 280 -9.36 0.95 -43.91
CA GLY A 280 -10.82 1.14 -43.87
C GLY A 280 -11.60 0.18 -42.94
N ASN A 281 -10.92 -0.75 -42.29
CA ASN A 281 -11.49 -1.76 -41.41
C ASN A 281 -10.97 -1.66 -39.96
N CYS A 282 -10.52 -0.49 -39.53
CA CYS A 282 -9.98 -0.26 -38.19
C CYS A 282 -10.86 0.71 -37.38
N VAL A 283 -11.04 0.41 -36.10
CA VAL A 283 -11.61 1.27 -35.07
C VAL A 283 -10.46 1.63 -34.13
N LEU A 284 -10.16 2.93 -34.02
CA LEU A 284 -9.05 3.43 -33.21
C LEU A 284 -9.56 3.74 -31.79
N PHE A 285 -8.92 3.19 -30.76
CA PHE A 285 -9.17 3.55 -29.37
C PHE A 285 -8.09 4.49 -28.83
N ILE A 286 -8.51 5.56 -28.14
CA ILE A 286 -7.64 6.57 -27.53
C ILE A 286 -8.14 6.84 -26.10
N ASP A 287 -7.45 6.31 -25.09
CA ASP A 287 -7.91 6.33 -23.69
C ASP A 287 -7.88 7.74 -23.07
N GLU A 288 -6.84 8.53 -23.38
CA GLU A 288 -6.70 9.91 -22.92
C GLU A 288 -6.84 10.89 -24.08
N MET A 289 -8.01 10.90 -24.74
CA MET A 289 -8.23 11.68 -25.95
C MET A 289 -7.90 13.18 -25.79
N HIS A 290 -8.03 13.73 -24.59
CA HIS A 290 -7.72 15.14 -24.32
C HIS A 290 -6.24 15.49 -24.50
N THR A 291 -5.32 14.54 -24.33
CA THR A 291 -3.87 14.73 -24.58
C THR A 291 -3.60 15.11 -26.03
N MET A 292 -4.43 14.63 -26.97
CA MET A 292 -4.36 14.98 -28.39
C MET A 292 -5.02 16.32 -28.73
N VAL A 293 -5.95 16.79 -27.90
CA VAL A 293 -6.85 17.91 -28.23
C VAL A 293 -6.47 19.22 -27.56
N GLY A 294 -5.71 19.22 -26.45
CA GLY A 294 -5.71 20.41 -25.61
C GLY A 294 -4.57 20.70 -24.63
N ALA A 295 -3.42 20.02 -24.67
CA ALA A 295 -2.34 20.32 -23.71
C ALA A 295 -1.51 21.60 -24.04
N GLY A 296 -1.95 22.44 -24.99
CA GLY A 296 -1.23 23.63 -25.48
C GLY A 296 -1.05 24.82 -24.51
N ALA A 297 -1.09 24.61 -23.19
CA ALA A 297 -0.83 25.65 -22.19
C ALA A 297 0.59 25.59 -21.57
N ALA A 298 1.31 24.48 -21.73
CA ALA A 298 2.73 24.37 -21.37
C ALA A 298 3.58 24.30 -22.64
N GLU A 299 4.73 24.96 -22.65
CA GLU A 299 5.67 25.24 -23.77
C GLU A 299 6.17 24.03 -24.61
N GLY A 300 5.60 22.82 -24.45
CA GLY A 300 6.04 21.62 -25.15
C GLY A 300 4.95 20.59 -25.51
N ALA A 301 3.67 20.85 -25.28
CA ALA A 301 2.64 19.86 -25.58
C ALA A 301 2.18 19.88 -27.05
N VAL A 302 1.92 18.69 -27.59
CA VAL A 302 1.72 18.46 -29.02
C VAL A 302 0.23 18.53 -29.37
N ASP A 303 -0.17 19.49 -30.21
CA ASP A 303 -1.56 19.64 -30.67
C ASP A 303 -1.82 18.77 -31.92
N ALA A 304 -2.32 17.55 -31.69
CA ALA A 304 -2.70 16.59 -32.73
C ALA A 304 -4.09 16.86 -33.33
N ALA A 305 -4.91 17.73 -32.71
CA ALA A 305 -6.30 17.97 -33.09
C ALA A 305 -6.41 18.47 -34.53
N ASN A 306 -5.51 19.37 -34.95
CA ASN A 306 -5.53 19.96 -36.28
C ASN A 306 -5.28 18.93 -37.39
N ILE A 307 -4.56 17.83 -37.09
CA ILE A 307 -4.28 16.75 -38.05
C ILE A 307 -5.46 15.78 -38.14
N LEU A 308 -6.18 15.56 -37.04
CA LEU A 308 -7.31 14.62 -36.96
C LEU A 308 -8.61 15.22 -37.48
N LYS A 309 -8.85 16.52 -37.25
CA LYS A 309 -10.08 17.23 -37.63
C LYS A 309 -10.54 16.96 -39.07
N PRO A 310 -9.68 17.05 -40.11
CA PRO A 310 -10.13 16.79 -41.48
C PRO A 310 -10.58 15.34 -41.72
N SER A 311 -9.91 14.37 -41.13
CA SER A 311 -10.20 12.93 -41.30
C SER A 311 -11.46 12.52 -40.53
N LEU A 312 -11.65 13.06 -39.31
CA LEU A 312 -12.90 12.95 -38.55
C LEU A 312 -14.06 13.67 -39.25
N ALA A 313 -13.78 14.83 -39.88
CA ALA A 313 -14.79 15.63 -40.55
C ALA A 313 -15.44 14.88 -41.72
N ARG A 314 -14.62 14.13 -42.47
CA ARG A 314 -15.02 13.33 -43.65
C ARG A 314 -15.54 11.93 -43.29
N GLY A 315 -15.47 11.52 -42.01
CA GLY A 315 -15.89 10.19 -41.58
C GLY A 315 -14.98 9.06 -42.07
N GLU A 316 -13.75 9.39 -42.48
CA GLU A 316 -12.73 8.44 -42.95
C GLU A 316 -12.08 7.68 -41.80
N LEU A 317 -12.18 8.23 -40.58
CA LEU A 317 -11.59 7.70 -39.35
C LEU A 317 -12.72 7.38 -38.36
N GLN A 318 -12.72 6.19 -37.78
CA GLN A 318 -13.60 5.82 -36.68
C GLN A 318 -12.79 5.73 -35.39
N VAL A 319 -13.21 6.51 -34.40
CA VAL A 319 -12.50 6.65 -33.13
C VAL A 319 -13.44 6.42 -31.95
N VAL A 320 -13.01 5.60 -31.00
CA VAL A 320 -13.54 5.54 -29.65
C VAL A 320 -12.58 6.32 -28.76
N GLY A 321 -13.06 7.39 -28.15
CA GLY A 321 -12.30 8.14 -27.14
C GLY A 321 -12.69 7.74 -25.74
N ALA A 322 -11.76 7.83 -24.80
CA ALA A 322 -12.09 8.02 -23.40
C ALA A 322 -11.51 9.35 -22.89
N THR A 323 -12.15 9.93 -21.88
CA THR A 323 -11.69 11.14 -21.20
C THR A 323 -12.44 11.35 -19.89
N THR A 324 -11.97 12.26 -19.04
CA THR A 324 -12.71 12.73 -17.86
C THR A 324 -13.78 13.75 -18.24
N GLN A 325 -14.77 13.95 -17.37
CA GLN A 325 -15.83 14.95 -17.56
C GLN A 325 -15.28 16.38 -17.67
N ASP A 326 -14.26 16.68 -16.87
CA ASP A 326 -13.59 17.99 -16.86
C ASP A 326 -12.83 18.25 -18.16
N ASP A 327 -12.08 17.27 -18.63
CA ASP A 327 -11.27 17.40 -19.84
C ASP A 327 -12.15 17.43 -21.09
N TYR A 328 -13.26 16.68 -21.10
CA TYR A 328 -14.25 16.78 -22.17
C TYR A 328 -14.81 18.20 -22.30
N ARG A 329 -15.21 18.81 -21.18
CA ARG A 329 -15.72 20.20 -21.14
C ARG A 329 -14.67 21.21 -21.57
N LYS A 330 -13.42 21.04 -21.13
CA LYS A 330 -12.32 21.98 -21.42
C LYS A 330 -11.88 21.93 -22.88
N TYR A 331 -11.79 20.75 -23.47
CA TYR A 331 -11.07 20.55 -24.73
C TYR A 331 -11.95 20.08 -25.90
N VAL A 332 -12.99 19.28 -25.65
CA VAL A 332 -13.83 18.71 -26.72
C VAL A 332 -15.09 19.55 -26.94
N GLU A 333 -15.81 19.91 -25.88
CA GLU A 333 -17.06 20.67 -25.96
C GLU A 333 -16.85 22.13 -26.39
N ARG A 334 -15.69 22.71 -26.08
CA ARG A 334 -15.33 24.06 -26.53
C ARG A 334 -14.94 24.15 -28.00
N ASP A 335 -14.62 23.04 -28.66
CA ASP A 335 -14.22 23.02 -30.07
C ASP A 335 -15.40 22.58 -30.97
N PRO A 336 -15.99 23.51 -31.76
CA PRO A 336 -17.15 23.21 -32.60
C PRO A 336 -16.89 22.16 -33.70
N ALA A 337 -15.62 21.91 -34.07
CA ALA A 337 -15.28 20.91 -35.07
C ALA A 337 -15.34 19.49 -34.49
N LEU A 338 -14.89 19.32 -33.24
CA LEU A 338 -14.85 18.03 -32.54
C LEU A 338 -16.20 17.67 -31.93
N GLU A 339 -16.89 18.64 -31.32
CA GLU A 339 -18.24 18.47 -30.75
C GLU A 339 -19.24 17.94 -31.80
N ARG A 340 -19.10 18.36 -33.07
CA ARG A 340 -19.94 17.90 -34.17
C ARG A 340 -19.60 16.49 -34.66
N ARG A 341 -18.54 15.85 -34.17
CA ARG A 341 -18.07 14.53 -34.63
C ARG A 341 -18.05 13.48 -33.54
N PHE A 342 -17.89 13.91 -32.29
CA PHE A 342 -17.98 13.04 -31.13
C PHE A 342 -19.39 13.00 -30.54
N GLN A 343 -19.74 11.86 -29.97
CA GLN A 343 -20.99 11.66 -29.24
C GLN A 343 -20.65 11.17 -27.83
N PRO A 344 -21.05 11.89 -26.77
CA PRO A 344 -20.77 11.49 -25.41
C PRO A 344 -21.56 10.23 -25.00
N VAL A 345 -20.89 9.36 -24.26
CA VAL A 345 -21.43 8.20 -23.54
C VAL A 345 -20.95 8.32 -22.10
N ILE A 346 -21.87 8.56 -21.18
CA ILE A 346 -21.56 8.68 -19.75
C ILE A 346 -21.33 7.28 -19.19
N VAL A 347 -20.23 7.11 -18.46
CA VAL A 347 -19.84 5.87 -17.79
C VAL A 347 -19.74 6.17 -16.30
N ASP A 348 -20.75 5.69 -15.57
CA ASP A 348 -20.84 5.85 -14.13
C ASP A 348 -20.04 4.76 -13.40
N ALA A 349 -19.67 5.04 -12.14
CA ALA A 349 -19.07 4.03 -11.28
C ALA A 349 -20.11 2.94 -10.95
N PRO A 350 -19.74 1.64 -10.98
CA PRO A 350 -20.64 0.57 -10.61
C PRO A 350 -20.95 0.58 -9.11
N ASP A 351 -22.13 0.09 -8.75
CA ASP A 351 -22.49 -0.16 -7.36
C ASP A 351 -21.62 -1.27 -6.75
N ALA A 352 -21.57 -1.35 -5.41
CA ALA A 352 -20.82 -2.38 -4.71
C ALA A 352 -21.23 -3.81 -5.12
N ILE A 353 -22.53 -4.06 -5.33
CA ILE A 353 -23.05 -5.37 -5.75
C ILE A 353 -22.54 -5.74 -7.15
N THR A 354 -22.68 -4.85 -8.12
CA THR A 354 -22.16 -5.05 -9.49
C THR A 354 -20.64 -5.20 -9.49
N THR A 355 -19.94 -4.49 -8.59
CA THR A 355 -18.50 -4.62 -8.44
C THR A 355 -18.11 -6.03 -7.98
N VAL A 356 -18.86 -6.66 -7.08
CA VAL A 356 -18.59 -8.07 -6.69
C VAL A 356 -18.70 -9.01 -7.89
N GLU A 357 -19.65 -8.79 -8.81
CA GLU A 357 -19.75 -9.58 -10.04
C GLU A 357 -18.55 -9.37 -10.98
N ILE A 358 -18.08 -8.12 -11.11
CA ILE A 358 -16.85 -7.80 -11.86
C ILE A 358 -15.65 -8.53 -11.24
N LEU A 359 -15.51 -8.47 -9.91
CA LEU A 359 -14.43 -9.13 -9.18
C LEU A 359 -14.46 -10.65 -9.36
N ARG A 360 -15.64 -11.27 -9.38
CA ARG A 360 -15.79 -12.70 -9.69
C ARG A 360 -15.35 -13.05 -11.12
N GLY A 361 -15.56 -12.13 -12.07
CA GLY A 361 -15.10 -12.30 -13.45
C GLY A 361 -13.58 -12.33 -13.58
N VAL A 362 -12.88 -11.40 -12.90
CA VAL A 362 -11.41 -11.28 -12.98
C VAL A 362 -10.67 -12.22 -12.01
N LYS A 363 -11.36 -12.76 -11.00
CA LYS A 363 -10.82 -13.66 -9.97
C LYS A 363 -9.86 -14.71 -10.52
N GLY A 364 -10.28 -15.45 -11.56
CA GLY A 364 -9.51 -16.59 -12.08
C GLY A 364 -8.13 -16.21 -12.64
N MET A 365 -7.97 -14.99 -13.16
CA MET A 365 -6.69 -14.50 -13.67
C MET A 365 -5.71 -14.18 -12.52
N TYR A 366 -6.21 -13.54 -11.46
CA TYR A 366 -5.41 -13.24 -10.27
C TYR A 366 -5.01 -14.49 -9.48
N GLU A 367 -5.90 -15.49 -9.38
CA GLU A 367 -5.60 -16.79 -8.78
C GLU A 367 -4.45 -17.50 -9.52
N GLN A 368 -4.49 -17.50 -10.85
CA GLN A 368 -3.41 -18.08 -11.67
C GLN A 368 -2.10 -17.30 -11.58
N HIS A 369 -2.16 -15.97 -11.56
CA HIS A 369 -0.98 -15.11 -11.49
C HIS A 369 -0.24 -15.24 -10.14
N HIS A 370 -1.00 -15.31 -9.05
CA HIS A 370 -0.46 -15.36 -7.69
C HIS A 370 -0.28 -16.78 -7.14
N ASP A 371 -0.83 -17.79 -7.81
CA ASP A 371 -0.81 -19.20 -7.39
C ASP A 371 -1.45 -19.38 -6.00
N LEU A 372 -2.67 -18.86 -5.85
CA LEU A 372 -3.47 -18.89 -4.61
C LEU A 372 -4.97 -18.89 -4.91
N GLU A 373 -5.81 -19.20 -3.92
CA GLU A 373 -7.27 -19.17 -4.03
C GLU A 373 -7.84 -17.91 -3.36
N ILE A 374 -8.77 -17.23 -4.02
CA ILE A 374 -9.43 -16.04 -3.46
C ILE A 374 -10.82 -16.44 -2.97
N MET A 375 -11.12 -16.22 -1.68
CA MET A 375 -12.43 -16.55 -1.13
C MET A 375 -13.50 -15.57 -1.61
N ASP A 376 -14.73 -16.04 -1.85
CA ASP A 376 -15.82 -15.17 -2.30
C ASP A 376 -16.18 -14.10 -1.25
N GLU A 377 -16.03 -14.42 0.04
CA GLU A 377 -16.19 -13.46 1.14
C GLU A 377 -15.17 -12.31 1.07
N ALA A 378 -13.96 -12.58 0.55
CA ALA A 378 -12.93 -11.57 0.36
C ALA A 378 -13.34 -10.57 -0.74
N LEU A 379 -14.02 -11.03 -1.80
CA LEU A 379 -14.52 -10.15 -2.87
C LEU A 379 -15.61 -9.19 -2.38
N GLU A 380 -16.57 -9.71 -1.60
CA GLU A 380 -17.63 -8.90 -0.98
C GLU A 380 -17.05 -7.86 -0.02
N THR A 381 -16.06 -8.29 0.77
CA THR A 381 -15.33 -7.42 1.70
C THR A 381 -14.54 -6.35 0.94
N ALA A 382 -13.87 -6.70 -0.15
CA ALA A 382 -13.11 -5.76 -0.97
C ALA A 382 -14.00 -4.66 -1.55
N ALA A 383 -15.13 -5.02 -2.16
CA ALA A 383 -16.07 -4.03 -2.71
C ALA A 383 -16.66 -3.12 -1.61
N THR A 384 -17.09 -3.70 -0.49
CA THR A 384 -17.72 -2.96 0.61
C THR A 384 -16.74 -2.03 1.33
N LEU A 385 -15.55 -2.52 1.65
CA LEU A 385 -14.53 -1.73 2.34
C LEU A 385 -13.92 -0.68 1.43
N ALA A 386 -13.69 -0.99 0.15
CA ALA A 386 -13.19 0.00 -0.80
C ALA A 386 -14.18 1.16 -0.98
N ASP A 387 -15.49 0.88 -1.08
CA ASP A 387 -16.49 1.93 -1.17
C ASP A 387 -16.53 2.82 0.08
N ARG A 388 -16.44 2.21 1.26
CA ARG A 388 -16.59 2.90 2.54
C ARG A 388 -15.35 3.65 3.02
N TYR A 389 -14.16 3.13 2.77
CA TYR A 389 -12.90 3.61 3.37
C TYR A 389 -11.99 4.32 2.36
N ILE A 390 -12.09 4.03 1.06
CA ILE A 390 -11.22 4.59 0.02
C ILE A 390 -12.03 5.55 -0.87
N ALA A 391 -11.96 6.84 -0.57
CA ALA A 391 -12.79 7.87 -1.21
C ALA A 391 -12.13 8.56 -2.42
N ASP A 392 -10.80 8.51 -2.53
CA ASP A 392 -10.03 9.18 -3.57
C ASP A 392 -10.00 8.43 -4.92
N ARG A 393 -10.50 7.19 -4.93
CA ARG A 393 -10.58 6.31 -6.10
C ARG A 393 -12.00 5.81 -6.33
N GLN A 394 -12.28 5.40 -7.57
CA GLN A 394 -13.60 4.90 -7.98
C GLN A 394 -13.62 3.38 -8.10
N LEU A 395 -14.81 2.79 -7.91
CA LEU A 395 -15.05 1.40 -8.27
C LEU A 395 -15.06 1.24 -9.81
N PRO A 396 -14.70 0.08 -10.35
CA PRO A 396 -14.22 -1.13 -9.66
C PRO A 396 -12.71 -1.15 -9.35
N ASP A 397 -11.92 -0.24 -9.93
CA ASP A 397 -10.45 -0.19 -9.89
C ASP A 397 -9.89 -0.34 -8.47
N LYS A 398 -10.36 0.49 -7.51
CA LYS A 398 -9.89 0.41 -6.12
C LYS A 398 -10.13 -0.96 -5.45
N ALA A 399 -11.15 -1.70 -5.87
CA ALA A 399 -11.45 -3.01 -5.29
C ALA A 399 -10.61 -4.12 -5.93
N ILE A 400 -10.29 -3.99 -7.22
CA ILE A 400 -9.36 -4.86 -7.94
C ILE A 400 -7.96 -4.71 -7.34
N ASP A 401 -7.48 -3.48 -7.16
CA ASP A 401 -6.17 -3.22 -6.56
C ASP A 401 -6.04 -3.81 -5.15
N LEU A 402 -7.11 -3.76 -4.34
CA LEU A 402 -7.11 -4.35 -3.00
C LEU A 402 -6.93 -5.88 -3.03
N ILE A 403 -7.59 -6.54 -3.98
CA ILE A 403 -7.48 -7.99 -4.16
C ILE A 403 -6.07 -8.35 -4.64
N ASP A 404 -5.53 -7.60 -5.59
CA ASP A 404 -4.18 -7.84 -6.11
C ASP A 404 -3.11 -7.67 -5.03
N GLU A 405 -3.19 -6.59 -4.25
CA GLU A 405 -2.27 -6.33 -3.14
C GLU A 405 -2.42 -7.38 -2.02
N ALA A 406 -3.64 -7.78 -1.67
CA ALA A 406 -3.88 -8.83 -0.69
C ALA A 406 -3.35 -10.19 -1.16
N ALA A 407 -3.57 -10.53 -2.44
CA ALA A 407 -3.03 -11.74 -3.06
C ALA A 407 -1.50 -11.76 -3.04
N SER A 408 -0.88 -10.66 -3.49
CA SER A 408 0.58 -10.47 -3.44
C SER A 408 1.13 -10.61 -2.02
N ARG A 409 0.47 -10.01 -1.03
CA ARG A 409 0.86 -10.07 0.38
C ARG A 409 0.77 -11.48 0.95
N VAL A 410 -0.35 -12.18 0.74
CA VAL A 410 -0.54 -13.57 1.20
C VAL A 410 0.52 -14.47 0.56
N ARG A 411 0.77 -14.32 -0.73
CA ARG A 411 1.83 -15.03 -1.45
C ARG A 411 3.20 -14.77 -0.83
N ILE A 412 3.53 -13.52 -0.51
CA ILE A 412 4.81 -13.16 0.13
C ILE A 412 4.89 -13.78 1.52
N LYS A 413 3.85 -13.67 2.36
CA LYS A 413 3.82 -14.28 3.70
C LYS A 413 4.13 -15.77 3.64
N HIS A 414 3.49 -16.51 2.73
CA HIS A 414 3.71 -17.95 2.55
C HIS A 414 5.04 -18.30 1.86
N SER A 415 5.57 -17.43 1.00
CA SER A 415 6.87 -17.62 0.34
C SER A 415 8.06 -17.25 1.22
N THR A 416 7.86 -16.44 2.27
CA THR A 416 8.94 -16.01 3.15
C THR A 416 9.38 -17.11 4.11
N VAL A 417 10.65 -17.47 4.03
CA VAL A 417 11.32 -18.36 4.99
C VAL A 417 11.21 -17.76 6.41
N PRO A 418 10.78 -18.54 7.42
CA PRO A 418 10.68 -18.09 8.81
C PRO A 418 11.96 -17.42 9.33
N LYS A 419 11.82 -16.41 10.19
CA LYS A 419 12.97 -15.66 10.75
C LYS A 419 13.96 -16.57 11.46
N GLU A 420 13.46 -17.56 12.20
CA GLU A 420 14.29 -18.54 12.92
C GLU A 420 15.12 -19.41 11.97
N LEU A 421 14.52 -19.89 10.88
CA LEU A 421 15.21 -20.66 9.85
C LEU A 421 16.26 -19.81 9.12
N ARG A 422 15.95 -18.55 8.79
CA ARG A 422 16.90 -17.61 8.19
C ARG A 422 18.08 -17.30 9.12
N GLN A 423 17.82 -17.14 10.43
CA GLN A 423 18.88 -16.94 11.43
C GLN A 423 19.78 -18.17 11.56
N ALA A 424 19.19 -19.36 11.67
CA ALA A 424 19.93 -20.61 11.74
C ALA A 424 20.81 -20.84 10.50
N GLN A 425 20.30 -20.55 9.29
CA GLN A 425 21.07 -20.61 8.05
C GLN A 425 22.25 -19.62 8.04
N LYS A 426 22.04 -18.39 8.55
CA LYS A 426 23.12 -17.38 8.65
C LYS A 426 24.20 -17.81 9.65
N GLU A 427 23.80 -18.36 10.79
CA GLU A 427 24.72 -18.93 11.78
C GLU A 427 25.51 -20.10 11.22
N LEU A 428 24.88 -20.99 10.43
CA LEU A 428 25.55 -22.10 9.78
C LEU A 428 26.66 -21.62 8.84
N VAL A 429 26.40 -20.58 8.05
CA VAL A 429 27.41 -19.98 7.16
C VAL A 429 28.58 -19.40 7.95
N ALA A 430 28.31 -18.70 9.05
CA ALA A 430 29.35 -18.15 9.92
C ALA A 430 30.21 -19.25 10.55
N VAL A 431 29.58 -20.28 11.12
CA VAL A 431 30.28 -21.43 11.74
C VAL A 431 31.12 -22.18 10.71
N ARG A 432 30.65 -22.34 9.47
CA ARG A 432 31.44 -22.95 8.39
C ARG A 432 32.68 -22.14 8.06
N HIS A 433 32.55 -20.81 7.96
CA HIS A 433 33.67 -19.92 7.70
C HIS A 433 34.70 -19.96 8.83
N GLU A 434 34.26 -19.83 10.08
CA GLU A 434 35.13 -19.93 11.26
C GLU A 434 35.85 -21.29 11.33
N LYS A 435 35.14 -22.37 11.02
CA LYS A 435 35.71 -23.72 10.98
C LYS A 435 36.82 -23.83 9.93
N ASP A 436 36.59 -23.30 8.72
CA ASP A 436 37.59 -23.33 7.64
C ASP A 436 38.83 -22.49 7.99
N GLU A 437 38.66 -21.33 8.64
CA GLU A 437 39.77 -20.52 9.16
C GLU A 437 40.57 -21.25 10.23
N VAL A 438 39.89 -21.88 11.20
CA VAL A 438 40.52 -22.63 12.30
C VAL A 438 41.26 -23.87 11.79
N ILE A 439 40.73 -24.55 10.77
CA ILE A 439 41.40 -25.65 10.07
C ILE A 439 42.66 -25.14 9.35
N SER A 440 42.58 -24.00 8.67
CA SER A 440 43.74 -23.39 8.00
C SER A 440 44.84 -23.00 9.00
N ALA A 441 44.46 -22.61 10.22
CA ALA A 441 45.36 -22.28 11.32
C ALA A 441 45.84 -23.51 12.13
N GLN A 442 45.51 -24.74 11.70
CA GLN A 442 45.91 -26.02 12.32
C GLN A 442 45.46 -26.22 13.78
N LYS A 443 44.38 -25.56 14.21
CA LYS A 443 43.82 -25.73 15.57
C LYS A 443 42.72 -26.79 15.57
N TYR A 444 43.11 -28.06 15.59
CA TYR A 444 42.19 -29.19 15.39
C TYR A 444 41.14 -29.38 16.49
N GLU A 445 41.44 -28.98 17.73
CA GLU A 445 40.54 -29.15 18.87
C GLU A 445 39.32 -28.21 18.76
N THR A 446 39.55 -26.92 18.48
CA THR A 446 38.49 -25.94 18.20
C THR A 446 37.73 -26.24 16.90
N ALA A 447 38.38 -26.87 15.92
CA ALA A 447 37.71 -27.30 14.69
C ALA A 447 36.70 -28.44 14.95
N ALA A 448 36.96 -29.31 15.94
CA ALA A 448 36.03 -30.36 16.35
C ALA A 448 34.79 -29.77 17.02
N GLU A 449 34.95 -28.79 17.92
CA GLU A 449 33.82 -28.09 18.55
C GLU A 449 32.92 -27.37 17.52
N LEU A 450 33.53 -26.69 16.53
CA LEU A 450 32.81 -26.02 15.46
C LEU A 450 32.09 -27.00 14.53
N ARG A 451 32.67 -28.20 14.30
CA ARG A 451 32.02 -29.27 13.55
C ARG A 451 30.79 -29.83 14.27
N ASP A 452 30.86 -30.02 15.58
CA ASP A 452 29.72 -30.47 16.38
C ASP A 452 28.61 -29.41 16.40
N ARG A 453 28.98 -28.13 16.46
CA ARG A 453 28.05 -27.00 16.35
C ARG A 453 27.41 -26.93 14.95
N GLU A 454 28.17 -27.18 13.90
CA GLU A 454 27.66 -27.27 12.53
C GLU A 454 26.61 -28.39 12.42
N LEU A 455 26.90 -29.59 12.93
CA LEU A 455 25.96 -30.72 12.92
C LEU A 455 24.64 -30.40 13.66
N LYS A 456 24.73 -29.72 14.82
CA LYS A 456 23.55 -29.26 15.57
C LYS A 456 22.74 -28.21 14.80
N LEU A 457 23.40 -27.29 14.11
CA LEU A 457 22.71 -26.29 13.30
C LEU A 457 22.08 -26.91 12.05
N VAL A 458 22.73 -27.87 11.39
CA VAL A 458 22.16 -28.59 10.25
C VAL A 458 20.93 -29.37 10.65
N THR A 459 20.99 -30.13 11.74
CA THR A 459 19.82 -30.88 12.26
C THR A 459 18.67 -29.95 12.65
N LYS A 460 18.96 -28.83 13.33
CA LYS A 460 17.97 -27.80 13.65
C LYS A 460 17.35 -27.17 12.39
N ILE A 461 18.14 -26.91 11.36
CA ILE A 461 17.65 -26.40 10.07
C ILE A 461 16.74 -27.43 9.39
N GLU A 462 17.13 -28.71 9.40
CA GLU A 462 16.30 -29.79 8.83
C GLU A 462 14.96 -29.95 9.55
N GLU A 463 14.96 -29.84 10.89
CA GLU A 463 13.73 -29.83 11.70
C GLU A 463 12.86 -28.61 11.36
N LEU A 464 13.43 -27.40 11.37
CA LEU A 464 12.72 -26.16 11.04
C LEU A 464 12.20 -26.15 9.58
N GLU A 465 12.94 -26.73 8.63
CA GLU A 465 12.49 -26.89 7.25
C GLU A 465 11.37 -27.92 7.11
N ALA A 466 11.43 -29.00 7.88
CA ALA A 466 10.39 -30.02 7.89
C ALA A 466 9.09 -29.49 8.50
N ASP A 467 9.18 -28.74 9.61
CA ASP A 467 8.03 -28.13 10.25
C ASP A 467 7.46 -26.99 9.42
N TRP A 468 8.31 -26.15 8.80
CA TRP A 468 7.86 -25.16 7.83
C TRP A 468 7.15 -25.79 6.63
N LYS A 469 7.62 -26.93 6.11
CA LYS A 469 6.94 -27.68 5.02
C LYS A 469 5.66 -28.38 5.47
N LYS A 470 5.51 -28.70 6.76
CA LYS A 470 4.26 -29.23 7.33
C LYS A 470 3.24 -28.13 7.54
N GLU A 471 3.66 -26.95 7.98
CA GLU A 471 2.80 -25.78 8.16
C GLU A 471 2.40 -25.16 6.81
N ASN A 472 3.32 -25.08 5.85
CA ASN A 472 3.01 -24.75 4.46
C ASN A 472 2.58 -26.02 3.70
N HIS A 473 1.35 -26.48 3.93
CA HIS A 473 0.69 -27.45 3.05
C HIS A 473 0.50 -26.86 1.65
N GLY A 474 1.54 -26.95 0.81
CA GLY A 474 1.49 -26.59 -0.61
C GLY A 474 1.31 -25.09 -0.89
N VAL A 475 2.12 -24.55 -1.81
CA VAL A 475 1.94 -23.19 -2.34
C VAL A 475 0.52 -22.98 -2.92
N GLY A 476 -0.17 -24.05 -3.31
CA GLY A 476 -1.55 -24.01 -3.82
C GLY A 476 -2.70 -24.02 -2.80
N GLU A 477 -2.46 -23.98 -1.47
CA GLU A 477 -3.54 -23.81 -0.46
C GLU A 477 -3.56 -22.42 0.19
N ALA A 478 -2.71 -21.49 -0.24
CA ALA A 478 -2.78 -20.11 0.25
C ALA A 478 -4.14 -19.51 -0.16
N LYS A 479 -4.88 -18.96 0.83
CA LYS A 479 -6.21 -18.39 0.62
C LYS A 479 -6.24 -16.93 1.01
N VAL A 480 -6.78 -16.07 0.14
CA VAL A 480 -7.08 -14.68 0.48
C VAL A 480 -8.43 -14.65 1.20
N THR A 481 -8.40 -14.20 2.44
CA THR A 481 -9.59 -14.10 3.31
C THR A 481 -10.10 -12.66 3.42
N SER A 482 -11.26 -12.46 4.05
CA SER A 482 -11.78 -11.12 4.37
C SER A 482 -10.81 -10.30 5.24
N ASP A 483 -10.05 -10.99 6.09
CA ASP A 483 -9.15 -10.36 7.05
C ASP A 483 -7.89 -9.82 6.36
N ASP A 484 -7.39 -10.52 5.34
CA ASP A 484 -6.27 -10.03 4.51
C ASP A 484 -6.65 -8.75 3.75
N ILE A 485 -7.89 -8.68 3.23
CA ILE A 485 -8.41 -7.48 2.58
C ILE A 485 -8.51 -6.33 3.58
N ALA A 486 -9.06 -6.57 4.77
CA ALA A 486 -9.18 -5.56 5.82
C ALA A 486 -7.80 -5.05 6.29
N GLU A 487 -6.79 -5.92 6.35
CA GLU A 487 -5.41 -5.56 6.68
C GLU A 487 -4.77 -4.66 5.60
N VAL A 488 -5.03 -4.92 4.32
CA VAL A 488 -4.55 -4.07 3.21
C VAL A 488 -5.25 -2.72 3.22
N VAL A 489 -6.58 -2.68 3.37
CA VAL A 489 -7.31 -1.41 3.52
C VAL A 489 -6.72 -0.63 4.69
N ALA A 490 -6.50 -1.29 5.83
CA ALA A 490 -5.91 -0.68 7.00
C ALA A 490 -4.53 -0.07 6.76
N MET A 491 -3.71 -0.72 5.95
CA MET A 491 -2.40 -0.20 5.55
C MET A 491 -2.52 1.04 4.68
N TRP A 492 -3.39 1.02 3.66
CA TRP A 492 -3.57 2.13 2.73
C TRP A 492 -4.16 3.36 3.42
N THR A 493 -5.16 3.13 4.25
CA THR A 493 -5.92 4.21 4.90
C THR A 493 -5.34 4.59 6.26
N ARG A 494 -4.43 3.76 6.82
CA ARG A 494 -3.92 3.83 8.21
C ARG A 494 -4.99 3.66 9.29
N ILE A 495 -6.02 2.87 9.00
CA ILE A 495 -7.18 2.72 9.89
C ILE A 495 -7.33 1.25 10.21
N PRO A 496 -7.46 0.83 11.47
CA PRO A 496 -7.87 -0.53 11.75
C PRO A 496 -9.29 -0.75 11.20
N VAL A 497 -9.39 -1.55 10.13
CA VAL A 497 -10.65 -1.96 9.46
C VAL A 497 -11.02 -3.40 9.79
N MET A 498 -10.17 -4.10 10.56
CA MET A 498 -10.50 -5.44 11.06
C MET A 498 -11.84 -5.39 11.80
N ARG A 499 -12.60 -6.49 11.75
CA ARG A 499 -13.75 -6.67 12.65
C ARG A 499 -13.25 -6.33 14.04
N LEU A 500 -13.89 -5.36 14.71
CA LEU A 500 -13.48 -4.87 16.03
C LEU A 500 -12.92 -6.04 16.86
N ASP A 501 -11.59 -6.11 16.94
CA ASP A 501 -10.93 -7.21 17.64
C ASP A 501 -11.42 -7.17 19.08
N VAL A 502 -11.38 -8.30 19.79
CA VAL A 502 -11.78 -8.32 21.21
C VAL A 502 -11.05 -7.21 21.98
N GLU A 503 -9.77 -6.99 21.63
CA GLU A 503 -8.94 -5.90 22.13
C GLU A 503 -9.44 -4.49 21.72
N GLU A 504 -9.85 -4.28 20.46
CA GLU A 504 -10.36 -2.98 20.02
C GLU A 504 -11.74 -2.67 20.63
N LYS A 505 -12.62 -3.66 20.77
CA LYS A 505 -13.90 -3.51 21.50
C LYS A 505 -13.65 -3.11 22.94
N GLU A 506 -12.76 -3.82 23.62
CA GLU A 506 -12.42 -3.53 25.01
C GLU A 506 -11.78 -2.14 25.15
N ARG A 507 -10.90 -1.77 24.22
CA ARG A 507 -10.32 -0.42 24.13
C ARG A 507 -11.42 0.64 23.99
N LEU A 508 -12.35 0.49 23.04
CA LEU A 508 -13.44 1.44 22.85
C LEU A 508 -14.41 1.52 24.04
N ILE A 509 -14.63 0.41 24.76
CA ILE A 509 -15.44 0.39 25.98
C ILE A 509 -14.74 1.19 27.09
N LYS A 510 -13.42 1.03 27.23
CA LYS A 510 -12.58 1.72 28.22
C LYS A 510 -12.07 3.09 27.75
N MET A 511 -12.59 3.61 26.64
CA MET A 511 -12.14 4.87 26.04
C MET A 511 -12.30 6.06 27.00
N GLU A 512 -13.43 6.13 27.72
CA GLU A 512 -13.69 7.20 28.69
C GLU A 512 -12.62 7.19 29.81
N ASP A 513 -12.31 6.00 30.33
CA ASP A 513 -11.31 5.82 31.40
C ASP A 513 -9.89 6.08 30.92
N ALA A 514 -9.54 5.66 29.70
CA ALA A 514 -8.23 5.94 29.12
C ALA A 514 -8.00 7.44 28.87
N LEU A 515 -9.03 8.17 28.42
CA LEU A 515 -8.94 9.62 28.23
C LEU A 515 -8.89 10.37 29.56
N ARG A 516 -9.60 9.90 30.60
CA ARG A 516 -9.57 10.49 31.96
C ARG A 516 -8.17 10.52 32.58
N LEU A 517 -7.29 9.59 32.22
CA LEU A 517 -5.91 9.58 32.70
C LEU A 517 -5.12 10.85 32.30
N ASN A 518 -5.54 11.52 31.23
CA ASN A 518 -4.87 12.72 30.70
C ASN A 518 -5.76 13.97 30.73
N VAL A 519 -7.08 13.81 30.71
CA VAL A 519 -8.05 14.91 30.68
C VAL A 519 -8.80 14.97 32.01
N VAL A 520 -8.40 15.91 32.86
CA VAL A 520 -8.90 16.04 34.24
C VAL A 520 -10.13 16.94 34.32
N GLY A 521 -11.16 16.50 35.05
CA GLY A 521 -12.33 17.31 35.44
C GLY A 521 -13.37 17.57 34.35
N GLN A 522 -13.28 16.90 33.19
CA GLN A 522 -14.15 17.14 32.01
C GLN A 522 -14.92 15.88 31.54
N ASP A 523 -15.47 15.12 32.48
CA ASP A 523 -16.15 13.84 32.22
C ASP A 523 -17.30 13.92 31.21
N GLU A 524 -18.08 15.01 31.24
CA GLU A 524 -19.21 15.19 30.33
C GLU A 524 -18.73 15.22 28.87
N ALA A 525 -17.64 15.96 28.59
CA ALA A 525 -17.06 16.04 27.26
C ALA A 525 -16.56 14.68 26.78
N LEU A 526 -15.83 13.96 27.64
CA LEU A 526 -15.29 12.65 27.32
C LEU A 526 -16.40 11.63 27.04
N SER A 527 -17.48 11.62 27.83
CA SER A 527 -18.59 10.69 27.63
C SER A 527 -19.35 10.96 26.32
N VAL A 528 -19.61 12.23 26.00
CA VAL A 528 -20.31 12.63 24.78
C VAL A 528 -19.53 12.20 23.52
N ILE A 529 -18.23 12.48 23.49
CA ILE A 529 -17.36 12.09 22.38
C ILE A 529 -17.28 10.57 22.26
N SER A 530 -17.02 9.88 23.38
CA SER A 530 -16.83 8.42 23.39
C SER A 530 -18.10 7.68 22.93
N LYS A 531 -19.29 8.20 23.25
CA LYS A 531 -20.56 7.66 22.72
C LYS A 531 -20.68 7.81 21.21
N ALA A 532 -20.30 8.96 20.64
CA ALA A 532 -20.38 9.16 19.19
C ALA A 532 -19.38 8.27 18.43
N VAL A 533 -18.14 8.18 18.91
CA VAL A 533 -17.12 7.30 18.33
C VAL A 533 -17.58 5.85 18.39
N ARG A 534 -18.11 5.38 19.52
CA ARG A 534 -18.68 4.02 19.64
C ARG A 534 -19.81 3.75 18.65
N ARG A 535 -20.75 4.69 18.47
CA ARG A 535 -21.81 4.56 17.45
C ARG A 535 -21.26 4.43 16.04
N SER A 536 -20.24 5.22 15.70
CA SER A 536 -19.58 5.16 14.39
C SER A 536 -18.86 3.84 14.18
N ARG A 537 -18.08 3.38 15.17
CA ARG A 537 -17.34 2.12 15.11
C ARG A 537 -18.24 0.89 15.12
N ALA A 538 -19.40 0.96 15.76
CA ALA A 538 -20.43 -0.08 15.69
C ALA A 538 -21.22 -0.09 14.36
N GLY A 539 -20.97 0.86 13.45
CA GLY A 539 -21.68 0.98 12.19
C GLY A 539 -23.14 1.46 12.33
N LEU A 540 -23.54 1.97 13.49
CA LEU A 540 -24.89 2.43 13.81
C LEU A 540 -25.11 3.94 13.55
N LYS A 541 -24.11 4.60 12.98
CA LYS A 541 -24.14 6.01 12.63
C LYS A 541 -24.72 6.20 11.22
N ASP A 542 -25.36 7.34 10.99
CA ASP A 542 -25.72 7.80 9.64
C ASP A 542 -24.47 7.85 8.73
N PRO A 543 -24.43 7.11 7.62
CA PRO A 543 -23.28 7.07 6.71
C PRO A 543 -23.06 8.39 5.95
N LYS A 544 -24.01 9.32 5.95
CA LYS A 544 -23.87 10.61 5.27
C LYS A 544 -23.25 11.70 6.12
N ARG A 545 -23.09 11.50 7.44
CA ARG A 545 -22.64 12.57 8.35
C ARG A 545 -21.23 12.29 8.91
N PRO A 546 -20.50 13.31 9.44
CA PRO A 546 -19.26 13.12 10.19
C PRO A 546 -19.45 12.26 11.45
N ILE A 547 -18.37 11.71 12.03
CA ILE A 547 -18.41 10.84 13.23
C ILE A 547 -19.13 11.52 14.39
N GLY A 548 -18.87 12.81 14.54
CA GLY A 548 -19.62 13.71 15.39
C GLY A 548 -19.11 15.13 15.20
N ALA A 549 -20.02 16.10 15.30
CA ALA A 549 -19.74 17.51 15.39
C ALA A 549 -20.02 17.98 16.82
N PHE A 550 -19.04 18.60 17.47
CA PHE A 550 -19.12 19.04 18.87
C PHE A 550 -18.77 20.51 19.03
N LEU A 551 -19.49 21.21 19.90
CA LEU A 551 -19.16 22.58 20.31
C LEU A 551 -18.75 22.59 21.78
N PHE A 552 -17.49 22.94 22.05
CA PHE A 552 -16.90 23.04 23.39
C PHE A 552 -16.88 24.49 23.86
N LEU A 553 -17.64 24.76 24.91
CA LEU A 553 -17.79 26.07 25.53
C LEU A 553 -17.04 26.11 26.85
N GLY A 554 -16.36 27.20 27.15
CA GLY A 554 -15.68 27.38 28.44
C GLY A 554 -14.59 28.44 28.40
N PRO A 555 -14.03 28.86 29.55
CA PRO A 555 -12.92 29.81 29.58
C PRO A 555 -11.64 29.22 28.98
N THR A 556 -10.64 30.07 28.76
CA THR A 556 -9.34 29.61 28.28
C THR A 556 -8.62 28.81 29.37
N GLY A 557 -7.84 27.80 28.97
CA GLY A 557 -7.01 27.02 29.90
C GLY A 557 -7.69 25.91 30.70
N VAL A 558 -8.97 25.61 30.45
CA VAL A 558 -9.70 24.48 31.08
C VAL A 558 -9.55 23.13 30.38
N GLY A 559 -8.82 23.08 29.27
CA GLY A 559 -8.50 21.82 28.58
C GLY A 559 -9.32 21.50 27.32
N LYS A 560 -10.06 22.46 26.73
CA LYS A 560 -10.81 22.26 25.47
C LYS A 560 -9.95 21.67 24.35
N THR A 561 -8.90 22.39 23.95
CA THR A 561 -7.95 21.96 22.90
C THR A 561 -7.17 20.71 23.30
N HIS A 562 -6.81 20.58 24.59
CA HIS A 562 -6.06 19.42 25.10
C HIS A 562 -6.88 18.13 25.00
N SER A 563 -8.19 18.18 25.28
CA SER A 563 -9.10 17.04 25.15
C SER A 563 -9.16 16.52 23.71
N VAL A 564 -9.16 17.44 22.74
CA VAL A 564 -9.17 17.10 21.31
C VAL A 564 -7.85 16.49 20.87
N LYS A 565 -6.73 17.02 21.37
CA LYS A 565 -5.40 16.45 21.14
C LYS A 565 -5.31 15.01 21.65
N LYS A 566 -5.71 14.76 22.90
CA LYS A 566 -5.70 13.42 23.49
C LYS A 566 -6.68 12.45 22.85
N LEU A 567 -7.80 12.96 22.33
CA LEU A 567 -8.71 12.18 21.49
C LEU A 567 -8.05 11.72 20.20
N ALA A 568 -7.34 12.61 19.49
CA ALA A 568 -6.64 12.27 18.25
C ALA A 568 -5.55 11.21 18.49
N GLU A 569 -4.73 11.40 19.53
CA GLU A 569 -3.71 10.45 19.97
C GLU A 569 -4.33 9.08 20.29
N TYR A 570 -5.44 9.06 21.03
CA TYR A 570 -6.10 7.81 21.41
C TYR A 570 -6.72 7.06 20.23
N LEU A 571 -7.33 7.77 19.27
CA LEU A 571 -8.04 7.16 18.14
C LEU A 571 -7.12 6.76 16.99
N PHE A 572 -6.05 7.52 16.76
CA PHE A 572 -5.22 7.41 15.56
C PHE A 572 -3.73 7.15 15.87
N GLY A 573 -3.33 7.14 17.14
CA GLY A 573 -1.96 6.82 17.57
C GLY A 573 -0.92 7.93 17.33
N GLU A 574 -1.29 9.02 16.65
CA GLU A 574 -0.40 10.13 16.30
C GLU A 574 -1.04 11.48 16.66
N ASP A 575 -0.22 12.42 17.15
CA ASP A 575 -0.62 13.82 17.36
C ASP A 575 -1.00 14.53 16.04
N ASP A 576 -0.33 14.18 14.94
CA ASP A 576 -0.54 14.77 13.62
C ASP A 576 -1.91 14.40 13.02
N ALA A 577 -2.65 13.46 13.61
CA ALA A 577 -4.01 13.12 13.18
C ALA A 577 -5.03 14.22 13.52
N MET A 578 -4.61 15.27 14.23
CA MET A 578 -5.42 16.47 14.49
C MET A 578 -5.14 17.56 13.44
N ILE A 579 -6.17 17.92 12.67
CA ILE A 579 -6.15 19.09 11.78
C ILE A 579 -6.62 20.29 12.60
N ARG A 580 -5.71 21.21 12.94
CA ARG A 580 -6.05 22.42 13.70
C ARG A 580 -6.15 23.64 12.79
N LEU A 581 -7.27 24.35 12.88
CA LEU A 581 -7.50 25.61 12.20
C LEU A 581 -7.93 26.67 13.23
N ASP A 582 -7.22 27.79 13.25
CA ASP A 582 -7.58 28.95 14.07
C ASP A 582 -8.59 29.82 13.31
N MET A 583 -9.80 29.95 13.84
CA MET A 583 -10.87 30.70 13.19
C MET A 583 -10.66 32.21 13.22
N SER A 584 -9.73 32.71 14.03
CA SER A 584 -9.27 34.10 13.97
C SER A 584 -8.57 34.43 12.64
N GLU A 585 -7.99 33.44 11.94
CA GLU A 585 -7.45 33.66 10.58
C GLU A 585 -8.52 33.81 9.50
N PHE A 586 -9.77 33.43 9.82
CA PHE A 586 -10.92 33.40 8.91
C PHE A 586 -11.98 34.45 9.26
N MET A 587 -11.57 35.55 9.92
CA MET A 587 -12.44 36.68 10.27
C MET A 587 -12.92 37.47 9.04
N GLU A 588 -12.10 37.52 7.98
CA GLU A 588 -12.38 38.29 6.77
C GLU A 588 -13.00 37.43 5.68
N LYS A 589 -13.85 38.03 4.85
CA LYS A 589 -14.51 37.32 3.74
C LYS A 589 -13.52 36.68 2.76
N HIS A 590 -12.40 37.34 2.47
CA HIS A 590 -11.40 36.84 1.53
C HIS A 590 -10.59 35.65 2.08
N SER A 591 -10.39 35.57 3.40
CA SER A 591 -9.66 34.45 3.98
C SER A 591 -10.48 33.16 4.02
N VAL A 592 -11.81 33.23 4.00
CA VAL A 592 -12.71 32.06 3.89
C VAL A 592 -12.41 31.22 2.65
N ALA A 593 -12.05 31.87 1.54
CA ALA A 593 -11.68 31.17 0.31
C ALA A 593 -10.44 30.27 0.51
N ARG A 594 -9.57 30.55 1.48
CA ARG A 594 -8.42 29.68 1.78
C ARG A 594 -8.82 28.34 2.39
N LEU A 595 -10.03 28.20 2.98
CA LEU A 595 -10.50 26.91 3.53
C LEU A 595 -10.83 25.90 2.42
N VAL A 596 -11.47 26.37 1.35
CA VAL A 596 -12.06 25.54 0.27
C VAL A 596 -11.28 25.65 -1.04
N GLY A 597 -10.41 26.65 -1.17
CA GLY A 597 -9.68 26.98 -2.39
C GLY A 597 -10.20 28.30 -3.01
N ALA A 598 -9.29 29.09 -3.57
CA ALA A 598 -9.70 30.30 -4.28
C ALA A 598 -10.51 29.92 -5.53
N PRO A 599 -11.54 30.68 -5.92
CA PRO A 599 -12.30 30.42 -7.15
C PRO A 599 -11.45 30.70 -8.41
N PRO A 600 -11.83 30.14 -9.59
CA PRO A 600 -11.10 30.36 -10.84
C PRO A 600 -10.89 31.85 -11.15
N GLY A 601 -9.65 32.24 -11.44
CA GLY A 601 -9.27 33.61 -11.77
C GLY A 601 -8.73 34.45 -10.60
N TYR A 602 -8.62 33.89 -9.39
CA TYR A 602 -7.99 34.52 -8.23
C TYR A 602 -6.61 33.93 -7.94
N VAL A 603 -5.72 34.73 -7.32
CA VAL A 603 -4.39 34.27 -6.89
C VAL A 603 -4.57 33.13 -5.88
N GLY A 604 -3.87 32.01 -6.10
CA GLY A 604 -4.01 30.81 -5.28
C GLY A 604 -5.09 29.82 -5.76
N PHE A 605 -5.68 29.99 -6.95
CA PHE A 605 -6.58 28.97 -7.54
C PHE A 605 -5.90 27.59 -7.70
N ASP A 606 -4.59 27.57 -7.96
CA ASP A 606 -3.83 26.32 -8.07
C ASP A 606 -3.50 25.70 -6.71
N GLU A 607 -3.54 26.49 -5.63
CA GLU A 607 -3.40 26.01 -4.25
C GLU A 607 -4.78 25.51 -3.76
N GLY A 608 -4.91 24.20 -3.52
CA GLY A 608 -6.16 23.64 -2.97
C GLY A 608 -6.49 24.22 -1.59
N GLY A 609 -7.74 24.08 -1.14
CA GLY A 609 -8.15 24.62 0.15
C GLY A 609 -7.42 23.98 1.33
N GLN A 610 -7.11 24.77 2.37
CA GLN A 610 -6.41 24.28 3.56
C GLN A 610 -7.19 23.16 4.26
N LEU A 611 -8.51 23.29 4.38
CA LEU A 611 -9.34 22.27 5.01
C LEU A 611 -9.59 21.09 4.05
N THR A 612 -9.96 21.37 2.81
CA THR A 612 -10.27 20.36 1.80
C THR A 612 -9.06 19.48 1.48
N GLU A 613 -7.86 20.04 1.30
CA GLU A 613 -6.64 19.27 1.05
C GLU A 613 -6.15 18.52 2.30
N ALA A 614 -6.25 19.10 3.50
CA ALA A 614 -5.85 18.42 4.72
C ALA A 614 -6.72 17.17 4.97
N VAL A 615 -8.03 17.29 4.79
CA VAL A 615 -8.98 16.17 4.94
C VAL A 615 -8.87 15.19 3.78
N ARG A 616 -8.59 15.64 2.55
CA ARG A 616 -8.34 14.74 1.42
C ARG A 616 -7.08 13.89 1.65
N ARG A 617 -6.01 14.46 2.21
CA ARG A 617 -4.79 13.71 2.57
C ARG A 617 -5.00 12.78 3.76
N ARG A 618 -5.89 13.16 4.68
CA ARG A 618 -6.21 12.41 5.92
C ARG A 618 -7.71 12.42 6.17
N SER A 619 -8.43 11.53 5.47
CA SER A 619 -9.90 11.45 5.54
C SER A 619 -10.42 11.01 6.91
N TYR A 620 -9.54 10.43 7.73
CA TYR A 620 -9.78 10.08 9.12
C TYR A 620 -8.92 10.96 10.00
N SER A 621 -9.56 11.97 10.59
CA SER A 621 -8.87 12.98 11.37
C SER A 621 -9.81 13.61 12.39
N VAL A 622 -9.21 14.20 13.42
CA VAL A 622 -9.93 15.09 14.33
C VAL A 622 -9.70 16.52 13.85
N ILE A 623 -10.77 17.19 13.44
CA ILE A 623 -10.71 18.58 12.98
C ILE A 623 -11.02 19.48 14.18
N LEU A 624 -10.05 20.30 14.58
CA LEU A 624 -10.19 21.31 15.60
C LEU A 624 -10.35 22.69 14.97
N LEU A 625 -11.53 23.29 15.15
CA LEU A 625 -11.83 24.67 14.78
C LEU A 625 -11.79 25.52 16.06
N ASP A 626 -10.66 26.18 16.30
CA ASP A 626 -10.43 26.96 17.53
C ASP A 626 -11.07 28.36 17.40
N GLU A 627 -11.69 28.85 18.48
CA GLU A 627 -12.31 30.19 18.55
C GLU A 627 -13.36 30.48 17.46
N ILE A 628 -14.28 29.54 17.23
CA ILE A 628 -15.27 29.59 16.14
C ILE A 628 -16.15 30.85 16.16
N GLU A 629 -16.32 31.51 17.30
CA GLU A 629 -17.04 32.80 17.40
C GLU A 629 -16.37 33.95 16.63
N LYS A 630 -15.08 33.83 16.28
CA LYS A 630 -14.34 34.84 15.52
C LYS A 630 -14.49 34.66 14.02
N ALA A 631 -14.94 33.50 13.54
CA ALA A 631 -15.06 33.21 12.12
C ALA A 631 -16.04 34.16 11.41
N HIS A 632 -15.76 34.43 10.14
CA HIS A 632 -16.72 35.10 9.26
C HIS A 632 -17.99 34.24 9.08
N PRO A 633 -19.20 34.84 8.96
CA PRO A 633 -20.46 34.12 8.75
C PRO A 633 -20.46 33.09 7.61
N ASP A 634 -19.69 33.32 6.55
CA ASP A 634 -19.59 32.42 5.40
C ASP A 634 -18.91 31.07 5.74
N VAL A 635 -18.08 31.01 6.79
CA VAL A 635 -17.48 29.76 7.28
C VAL A 635 -18.56 28.81 7.79
N PHE A 636 -19.59 29.34 8.47
CA PHE A 636 -20.68 28.52 9.01
C PHE A 636 -21.50 27.86 7.89
N ASN A 637 -21.67 28.51 6.74
CA ASN A 637 -22.36 27.92 5.59
C ASN A 637 -21.60 26.71 5.03
N ILE A 638 -20.26 26.81 4.98
CA ILE A 638 -19.39 25.70 4.58
C ILE A 638 -19.51 24.54 5.58
N LEU A 639 -19.50 24.84 6.88
CA LEU A 639 -19.63 23.81 7.93
C LEU A 639 -21.01 23.15 7.95
N LEU A 640 -22.09 23.88 7.66
CA LEU A 640 -23.44 23.31 7.52
C LEU A 640 -23.45 22.22 6.45
N GLN A 641 -22.86 22.49 5.27
CA GLN A 641 -22.74 21.49 4.21
C GLN A 641 -21.99 20.23 4.70
N VAL A 642 -20.89 20.42 5.42
CA VAL A 642 -20.10 19.31 5.99
C VAL A 642 -20.90 18.50 7.00
N PHE A 643 -21.70 19.14 7.87
CA PHE A 643 -22.47 18.45 8.91
C PHE A 643 -23.69 17.68 8.38
N GLU A 644 -24.21 18.09 7.21
CA GLU A 644 -25.38 17.48 6.58
C GLU A 644 -25.02 16.40 5.58
N ASP A 645 -24.14 16.74 4.63
CA ASP A 645 -23.83 15.88 3.48
C ASP A 645 -22.56 15.05 3.70
N GLY A 646 -21.78 15.38 4.74
CA GLY A 646 -20.52 14.71 5.06
C GLY A 646 -19.47 14.89 3.97
N HIS A 647 -19.64 15.87 3.09
CA HIS A 647 -18.70 16.17 2.02
C HIS A 647 -18.65 17.65 1.71
N LEU A 648 -17.51 18.11 1.22
CA LEU A 648 -17.31 19.48 0.76
C LEU A 648 -16.72 19.46 -0.65
N THR A 649 -17.22 20.34 -1.52
CA THR A 649 -16.67 20.50 -2.86
C THR A 649 -15.66 21.63 -2.86
N ASP A 650 -14.40 21.34 -3.20
CA ASP A 650 -13.33 22.32 -3.36
C ASP A 650 -13.60 23.24 -4.58
N SER A 651 -12.91 24.38 -4.68
CA SER A 651 -13.00 25.29 -5.83
C SER A 651 -12.65 24.65 -7.18
N LYS A 652 -11.91 23.53 -7.17
CA LYS A 652 -11.63 22.70 -8.35
C LYS A 652 -12.73 21.71 -8.72
N GLY A 653 -13.87 21.71 -8.01
CA GLY A 653 -14.98 20.78 -8.25
C GLY A 653 -14.78 19.38 -7.66
N ARG A 654 -13.68 19.17 -6.90
CA ARG A 654 -13.38 17.89 -6.25
C ARG A 654 -14.21 17.74 -4.99
N LYS A 655 -14.83 16.57 -4.81
CA LYS A 655 -15.63 16.23 -3.63
C LYS A 655 -14.74 15.59 -2.56
N VAL A 656 -14.59 16.25 -1.41
CA VAL A 656 -13.81 15.79 -0.26
C VAL A 656 -14.75 15.19 0.78
N ASP A 657 -14.41 14.01 1.30
CA ASP A 657 -15.22 13.26 2.26
C ASP A 657 -14.85 13.60 3.72
N PHE A 658 -15.85 13.98 4.52
CA PHE A 658 -15.77 14.30 5.94
C PHE A 658 -16.51 13.28 6.83
N LYS A 659 -17.15 12.26 6.26
CA LYS A 659 -17.93 11.25 7.01
C LYS A 659 -17.11 10.58 8.10
N ASN A 660 -15.81 10.48 7.91
CA ASN A 660 -14.88 9.81 8.81
C ASN A 660 -14.09 10.76 9.74
N THR A 661 -14.54 12.01 9.84
CA THR A 661 -13.91 13.02 10.68
C THR A 661 -14.68 13.24 11.98
N VAL A 662 -13.96 13.55 13.06
CA VAL A 662 -14.54 14.10 14.28
C VAL A 662 -14.31 15.60 14.26
N ILE A 663 -15.37 16.41 14.26
CA ILE A 663 -15.25 17.86 14.17
C ILE A 663 -15.51 18.45 15.56
N VAL A 664 -14.52 19.14 16.10
CA VAL A 664 -14.62 19.82 17.39
C VAL A 664 -14.39 21.31 17.18
N MET A 665 -15.36 22.10 17.61
CA MET A 665 -15.30 23.55 17.62
C MET A 665 -15.12 24.02 19.06
N THR A 666 -14.20 24.95 19.32
CA THR A 666 -14.07 25.57 20.64
C THR A 666 -14.61 27.01 20.58
N SER A 667 -15.21 27.45 21.68
CA SER A 667 -15.61 28.84 21.83
C SER A 667 -15.43 29.33 23.25
N ASN A 668 -15.06 30.60 23.40
CA ASN A 668 -15.00 31.30 24.69
C ASN A 668 -16.32 32.04 25.01
N LEU A 669 -17.35 31.90 24.18
CA LEU A 669 -18.64 32.55 24.38
C LEU A 669 -19.29 32.09 25.70
N GLY A 670 -19.85 33.03 26.46
CA GLY A 670 -20.47 32.75 27.76
C GLY A 670 -19.49 32.45 28.90
N SER A 671 -18.17 32.43 28.65
CA SER A 671 -17.15 32.14 29.68
C SER A 671 -17.13 33.13 30.85
N ASN A 672 -17.50 34.40 30.62
CA ASN A 672 -17.63 35.40 31.68
C ASN A 672 -18.69 35.03 32.73
N LEU A 673 -19.78 34.36 32.31
CA LEU A 673 -20.83 33.89 33.22
C LEU A 673 -20.31 32.75 34.12
N ILE A 674 -19.43 31.92 33.58
CA ILE A 674 -18.75 30.84 34.31
C ILE A 674 -17.78 31.42 35.35
N GLN A 675 -17.00 32.44 34.97
CA GLN A 675 -16.02 33.08 35.88
C GLN A 675 -16.68 33.91 37.00
N THR A 676 -17.79 34.61 36.69
CA THR A 676 -18.45 35.51 37.65
C THR A 676 -19.23 34.76 38.73
N SER A 677 -19.68 33.53 38.43
CA SER A 677 -20.43 32.70 39.39
C SER A 677 -19.53 32.13 40.50
N GLY A 678 -18.20 32.05 40.27
CA GLY A 678 -17.21 31.61 41.27
C GLY A 678 -16.80 32.65 42.29
N GLY A 679 -17.30 33.90 42.20
CA GLY A 679 -16.90 34.97 43.10
C GLY A 679 -17.93 36.08 43.22
N LEU A 680 -18.89 35.94 44.15
CA LEU A 680 -19.30 36.97 45.12
C LEU A 680 -20.41 36.41 46.04
N GLY A 681 -20.08 36.26 47.33
CA GLY A 681 -20.92 36.17 48.52
C GLY A 681 -22.39 35.74 48.42
N PHE A 682 -22.67 34.46 48.68
CA PHE A 682 -23.75 33.98 49.56
C PHE A 682 -23.40 32.56 50.01
N ASN A 683 -22.95 32.39 51.26
CA ASN A 683 -22.83 31.07 51.89
C ASN A 683 -24.24 30.48 52.06
N PHE A 684 -24.66 29.60 51.14
CA PHE A 684 -25.65 28.57 51.45
C PHE A 684 -24.94 27.23 51.57
N GLY A 685 -25.34 26.47 52.60
CA GLY A 685 -24.59 25.36 53.19
C GLY A 685 -24.01 24.36 52.18
N LYS A 686 -22.73 24.04 52.40
CA LYS A 686 -22.02 22.91 51.82
C LYS A 686 -22.68 21.60 52.27
N THR A 687 -23.62 21.04 51.51
CA THR A 687 -23.72 19.58 51.39
C THR A 687 -24.50 19.03 50.17
N ASP A 688 -25.34 19.80 49.46
CA ASP A 688 -26.06 19.28 48.28
C ASP A 688 -26.24 20.30 47.12
N GLY A 689 -25.52 21.43 47.16
CA GLY A 689 -25.77 22.61 46.31
C GLY A 689 -24.92 22.76 45.03
N GLU A 690 -23.79 22.06 44.89
CA GLU A 690 -22.81 22.31 43.81
C GLU A 690 -23.28 21.84 42.43
N ALA A 691 -23.99 20.70 42.35
CA ALA A 691 -24.57 20.22 41.11
C ALA A 691 -25.70 21.15 40.59
N LEU A 692 -26.52 21.67 41.50
CA LEU A 692 -27.60 22.61 41.19
C LEU A 692 -27.08 23.97 40.70
N ASP A 693 -25.89 24.39 41.14
CA ASP A 693 -25.28 25.65 40.69
C ASP A 693 -24.65 25.50 39.30
N TYR A 694 -23.97 24.38 39.04
CA TYR A 694 -23.44 24.08 37.69
C TYR A 694 -24.55 24.01 36.64
N ASP A 695 -25.65 23.31 36.91
CA ASP A 695 -26.76 23.19 35.94
C ASP A 695 -27.40 24.55 35.63
N ARG A 696 -27.47 25.45 36.62
CA ARG A 696 -27.92 26.84 36.42
C ARG A 696 -26.95 27.65 35.57
N VAL A 697 -25.64 27.56 35.86
CA VAL A 697 -24.60 28.25 35.08
C VAL A 697 -24.57 27.72 33.65
N LYS A 698 -24.64 26.41 33.47
CA LYS A 698 -24.74 25.74 32.17
C LYS A 698 -25.96 26.23 31.39
N GLY A 699 -27.12 26.33 32.03
CA GLY A 699 -28.34 26.88 31.42
C GLY A 699 -28.12 28.30 30.88
N ARG A 700 -27.54 29.19 31.68
CA ARG A 700 -27.24 30.57 31.27
C ARG A 700 -26.21 30.66 30.14
N VAL A 701 -25.18 29.81 30.17
CA VAL A 701 -24.18 29.75 29.10
C VAL A 701 -24.84 29.29 27.79
N LEU A 702 -25.69 28.27 27.83
CA LEU A 702 -26.44 27.80 26.67
C LEU A 702 -27.43 28.83 26.13
N GLU A 703 -28.03 29.65 26.99
CA GLU A 703 -28.84 30.80 26.57
C GLU A 703 -28.00 31.87 25.87
N ALA A 704 -26.84 32.22 26.43
CA ALA A 704 -25.91 33.19 25.82
C ALA A 704 -25.40 32.71 24.44
N VAL A 705 -25.23 31.39 24.26
CA VAL A 705 -24.83 30.81 22.98
C VAL A 705 -25.93 30.87 21.93
N LYS A 706 -27.20 30.88 22.35
CA LYS A 706 -28.37 31.02 21.47
C LYS A 706 -28.75 32.48 21.18
N ASP A 707 -28.06 33.44 21.77
CA ASP A 707 -28.32 34.87 21.57
C ASP A 707 -28.05 35.25 20.10
N PRO A 708 -29.05 35.75 19.35
CA PRO A 708 -28.86 36.15 17.95
C PRO A 708 -27.86 37.30 17.74
N ALA A 709 -27.58 38.11 18.76
CA ALA A 709 -26.72 39.28 18.64
C ALA A 709 -25.23 38.95 18.74
N ASN A 710 -24.86 37.98 19.58
CA ASN A 710 -23.46 37.65 19.89
C ASN A 710 -23.13 36.15 19.83
N GLY A 711 -24.15 35.29 19.66
CA GLY A 711 -24.03 33.84 19.64
C GLY A 711 -24.24 33.23 18.27
N PHE A 712 -24.46 31.91 18.24
CA PHE A 712 -24.63 31.16 17.00
C PHE A 712 -26.10 31.09 16.59
N LYS A 713 -26.34 31.11 15.28
CA LYS A 713 -27.68 30.93 14.74
C LYS A 713 -28.24 29.55 15.15
N PRO A 714 -29.56 29.44 15.44
CA PRO A 714 -30.18 28.16 15.78
C PRO A 714 -29.99 27.08 14.71
N GLU A 715 -29.97 27.48 13.44
CA GLU A 715 -29.69 26.59 12.30
C GLU A 715 -28.37 25.85 12.46
N PHE A 716 -27.30 26.54 12.87
CA PHE A 716 -26.00 25.95 13.12
C PHE A 716 -26.02 24.99 14.31
N LEU A 717 -26.58 25.44 15.45
CA LEU A 717 -26.63 24.63 16.67
C LEU A 717 -27.42 23.34 16.49
N ASN A 718 -28.49 23.36 15.69
CA ASN A 718 -29.32 22.18 15.42
C ASN A 718 -28.63 21.13 14.52
N ARG A 719 -27.53 21.49 13.83
CA ARG A 719 -26.75 20.55 13.00
C ARG A 719 -25.58 19.92 13.75
N ILE A 720 -25.22 20.44 14.92
CA ILE A 720 -24.18 19.89 15.78
C ILE A 720 -24.76 18.76 16.62
N ASP A 721 -24.01 17.67 16.85
CA ASP A 721 -24.49 16.52 17.61
C ASP A 721 -24.62 16.83 19.11
N SER A 722 -23.71 17.63 19.65
CA SER A 722 -23.75 18.04 21.06
C SER A 722 -22.98 19.34 21.34
N THR A 723 -23.51 20.14 22.26
CA THR A 723 -22.83 21.31 22.85
C THR A 723 -22.46 20.98 24.28
N VAL A 724 -21.17 21.06 24.61
CA VAL A 724 -20.62 20.69 25.92
C VAL A 724 -20.02 21.90 26.60
N VAL A 725 -20.36 22.12 27.87
CA VAL A 725 -19.82 23.21 28.69
C VAL A 725 -18.75 22.67 29.63
N PHE A 726 -17.50 23.09 29.41
CA PHE A 726 -16.37 22.71 30.24
C PHE A 726 -16.47 23.35 31.63
N ARG A 727 -16.17 22.54 32.65
CA ARG A 727 -16.18 22.96 34.05
C ARG A 727 -14.94 23.79 34.38
N PRO A 728 -15.05 24.80 35.26
CA PRO A 728 -13.88 25.41 35.88
C PRO A 728 -12.98 24.37 36.53
N LEU A 729 -11.67 24.58 36.49
CA LEU A 729 -10.73 23.72 37.19
C LEU A 729 -10.73 24.07 38.68
N GLU A 730 -10.73 23.04 39.52
CA GLU A 730 -10.63 23.15 40.97
C GLU A 730 -9.20 22.83 41.42
N ARG A 731 -8.84 23.18 42.65
CA ARG A 731 -7.51 22.91 43.19
C ARG A 731 -7.14 21.42 43.12
N ALA A 732 -8.09 20.53 43.34
CA ALA A 732 -7.90 19.08 43.20
C ALA A 732 -7.51 18.71 41.76
N HIS A 733 -8.24 19.23 40.77
CA HIS A 733 -7.94 19.02 39.35
C HIS A 733 -6.55 19.54 38.97
N ILE A 734 -6.12 20.68 39.52
CA ILE A 734 -4.79 21.23 39.24
C ILE A 734 -3.68 20.33 39.78
N LEU A 735 -3.84 19.73 40.96
CA LEU A 735 -2.85 18.79 41.51
C LEU A 735 -2.68 17.57 40.60
N GLU A 736 -3.77 17.01 40.10
CA GLU A 736 -3.72 15.90 39.13
C GLU A 736 -3.03 16.31 37.82
N ILE A 737 -3.29 17.53 37.33
CA ILE A 737 -2.62 18.07 36.13
C ILE A 737 -1.11 18.23 36.38
N VAL A 738 -0.70 18.69 37.57
CA VAL A 738 0.73 18.76 37.96
C VAL A 738 1.35 17.37 37.89
N ASP A 739 0.71 16.34 38.46
CA ASP A 739 1.22 14.98 38.43
C ASP A 739 1.39 14.44 37.00
N ILE A 740 0.42 14.72 36.11
CA ILE A 740 0.50 14.34 34.69
C ILE A 740 1.69 15.01 34.01
N MET A 741 1.86 16.32 34.19
CA MET A 741 2.95 17.07 33.55
C MET A 741 4.32 16.70 34.12
N MET A 742 4.40 16.41 35.42
CA MET A 742 5.64 15.97 36.05
C MET A 742 6.06 14.59 35.56
N LYS A 743 5.13 13.66 35.30
CA LYS A 743 5.46 12.36 34.67
C LYS A 743 6.10 12.51 33.28
N GLU A 744 5.69 13.51 32.49
CA GLU A 744 6.32 13.81 31.20
C GLU A 744 7.77 14.29 31.38
N VAL A 745 8.04 15.08 32.43
CA VAL A 745 9.39 15.51 32.80
C VAL A 745 10.21 14.32 33.33
N GLU A 746 9.64 13.50 34.21
CA GLU A 746 10.28 12.29 34.76
C GLU A 746 10.73 11.34 33.65
N SER A 747 9.89 11.15 32.62
CA SER A 747 10.22 10.27 31.49
C SER A 747 11.44 10.80 30.71
N ARG A 748 11.49 12.11 30.42
CA ARG A 748 12.64 12.75 29.76
C ARG A 748 13.92 12.70 30.60
N VAL A 749 13.80 12.86 31.91
CA VAL A 749 14.92 12.78 32.85
C VAL A 749 15.44 11.34 32.94
N LEU A 750 14.55 10.34 32.88
CA LEU A 750 14.89 8.92 32.89
C LEU A 750 15.62 8.47 31.63
N GLU A 751 15.32 9.04 30.45
CA GLU A 751 16.09 8.83 29.22
C GLU A 751 17.56 9.25 29.36
N HIS A 752 17.85 10.21 30.24
CA HIS A 752 19.21 10.64 30.57
C HIS A 752 19.83 9.81 31.71
N GLY A 753 19.16 8.72 32.13
CA GLY A 753 19.61 7.79 33.16
C GLY A 753 19.42 8.28 34.60
N LEU A 754 18.62 9.32 34.82
CA LEU A 754 18.36 9.89 36.14
C LEU A 754 16.99 9.45 36.69
N VAL A 755 16.89 9.25 38.00
CA VAL A 755 15.60 8.96 38.68
C VAL A 755 15.13 10.19 39.44
N MET A 756 14.04 10.81 38.99
CA MET A 756 13.47 11.99 39.62
C MET A 756 12.37 11.62 40.64
N ASN A 757 12.40 12.23 41.82
CA ASN A 757 11.38 12.13 42.86
C ASN A 757 10.82 13.51 43.20
N VAL A 758 9.50 13.68 43.11
CA VAL A 758 8.82 14.95 43.40
C VAL A 758 8.11 14.87 44.75
N THR A 759 8.49 15.72 45.69
CA THR A 759 7.85 15.80 47.02
C THR A 759 6.45 16.42 46.96
N ASP A 760 5.59 16.07 47.92
CA ASP A 760 4.23 16.63 48.03
C ASP A 760 4.24 18.15 48.24
N ALA A 761 5.28 18.69 48.90
CA ALA A 761 5.46 20.12 49.08
C ALA A 761 5.60 20.81 47.71
N THR A 762 6.51 20.31 46.86
CA THR A 762 6.72 20.79 45.48
C THR A 762 5.44 20.71 44.66
N ARG A 763 4.69 19.61 44.73
CA ARG A 763 3.40 19.45 44.03
C ARG A 763 2.39 20.53 44.42
N ASN A 764 2.22 20.75 45.72
CA ASN A 764 1.27 21.74 46.24
C ASN A 764 1.65 23.17 45.85
N PHE A 765 2.94 23.48 45.83
CA PHE A 765 3.43 24.79 45.42
C PHE A 765 3.25 25.04 43.92
N LEU A 766 3.52 24.05 43.08
CA LEU A 766 3.25 24.13 41.64
C LEU A 766 1.75 24.33 41.38
N ALA A 767 0.89 23.61 42.11
CA ALA A 767 -0.56 23.80 41.99
C ALA A 767 -1.03 25.18 42.45
N GLU A 768 -0.42 25.75 43.49
CA GLU A 768 -0.80 27.06 44.01
C GLU A 768 -0.33 28.22 43.13
N LYS A 769 0.92 28.19 42.65
CA LYS A 769 1.45 29.21 41.74
C LYS A 769 1.01 29.04 40.29
N GLY A 770 0.74 27.81 39.86
CA GLY A 770 0.35 27.47 38.50
C GLY A 770 -1.14 27.61 38.21
N PHE A 771 -1.97 27.87 39.24
CA PHE A 771 -3.41 28.07 39.10
C PHE A 771 -3.79 29.54 39.02
N ASP A 772 -4.45 29.92 37.92
CA ASP A 772 -5.08 31.23 37.78
C ASP A 772 -6.58 31.02 37.48
N PRO A 773 -7.51 31.57 38.29
CA PRO A 773 -8.95 31.44 38.04
C PRO A 773 -9.43 31.94 36.66
N LYS A 774 -8.70 32.88 36.04
CA LYS A 774 -9.01 33.41 34.70
C LYS A 774 -8.34 32.62 33.57
N MET A 775 -7.12 32.13 33.80
CA MET A 775 -6.28 31.50 32.77
C MET A 775 -6.21 29.96 32.90
N GLY A 776 -6.86 29.38 33.91
CA GLY A 776 -6.84 27.95 34.20
C GLY A 776 -5.44 27.44 34.55
N ALA A 777 -5.10 26.25 34.07
CA ALA A 777 -3.78 25.62 34.25
C ALA A 777 -2.73 26.11 33.24
N ARG A 778 -3.03 27.12 32.41
CA ARG A 778 -2.13 27.58 31.33
C ARG A 778 -0.75 28.05 31.82
N PRO A 779 -0.62 28.75 32.97
CA PRO A 779 0.69 29.16 33.49
C PRO A 779 1.58 27.99 33.93
N LEU A 780 0.98 26.83 34.25
CA LEU A 780 1.67 25.72 34.90
C LEU A 780 2.82 25.15 34.06
N ARG A 781 2.65 25.05 32.74
CA ARG A 781 3.71 24.57 31.84
C ARG A 781 4.96 25.42 31.93
N ARG A 782 4.77 26.74 31.89
CA ARG A 782 5.86 27.71 31.97
C ARG A 782 6.51 27.68 33.35
N LEU A 783 5.72 27.55 34.41
CA LEU A 783 6.24 27.42 35.77
C LEU A 783 7.13 26.17 35.93
N ILE A 784 6.70 25.02 35.41
CA ILE A 784 7.49 23.79 35.44
C ILE A 784 8.78 23.95 34.61
N GLN A 785 8.69 24.57 33.43
CA GLN A 785 9.85 24.83 32.60
C GLN A 785 10.88 25.72 33.33
N ASP A 786 10.45 26.89 33.78
CA ASP A 786 11.31 27.92 34.36
C ASP A 786 11.91 27.48 35.73
N GLU A 787 11.13 26.78 36.58
CA GLU A 787 11.56 26.43 37.95
C GLU A 787 12.18 25.04 38.06
N ILE A 788 11.90 24.11 37.13
CA ILE A 788 12.33 22.71 37.22
C ILE A 788 13.22 22.33 36.04
N GLU A 789 12.73 22.43 34.80
CA GLU A 789 13.49 21.96 33.62
C GLU A 789 14.78 22.75 33.43
N ASP A 790 14.73 24.07 33.59
CA ASP A 790 15.90 24.94 33.45
C ASP A 790 16.96 24.62 34.54
N GLN A 791 16.54 24.44 35.80
CA GLN A 791 17.45 24.06 36.89
C GLN A 791 18.06 22.66 36.69
N LEU A 792 17.27 21.68 36.24
CA LEU A 792 17.76 20.34 35.94
C LEU A 792 18.77 20.37 34.78
N SER A 793 18.49 21.16 33.74
CA SER A 793 19.35 21.30 32.57
C SER A 793 20.70 21.95 32.94
N GLU A 794 20.68 23.03 33.73
CA GLU A 794 21.91 23.69 34.18
C GLU A 794 22.80 22.74 35.00
N LYS A 795 22.19 21.97 35.91
CA LYS A 795 22.91 21.01 36.76
C LYS A 795 23.41 19.76 36.01
N LEU A 796 22.70 19.33 34.98
CA LEU A 796 23.16 18.29 34.07
C LEU A 796 24.35 18.76 33.24
N LEU A 797 24.30 19.98 32.69
CA LEU A 797 25.38 20.56 31.89
C LEU A 797 26.63 20.90 32.72
N SER A 798 26.45 21.28 33.99
CA SER A 798 27.56 21.53 34.92
C SER A 798 28.26 20.25 35.41
N GLY A 799 27.68 19.08 35.13
CA GLY A 799 28.19 17.78 35.58
C GLY A 799 27.92 17.48 37.06
N GLU A 800 26.99 18.19 37.70
CA GLU A 800 26.57 17.95 39.10
C GLU A 800 25.78 16.63 39.23
N PHE A 801 25.13 16.18 38.15
CA PHE A 801 24.41 14.91 38.07
C PHE A 801 24.91 14.04 36.91
N GLY A 802 25.04 12.73 37.16
CA GLY A 802 25.42 11.73 36.15
C GLY A 802 24.40 10.61 35.98
N ALA A 803 24.58 9.79 34.95
CA ALA A 803 23.71 8.63 34.71
C ALA A 803 23.76 7.66 35.90
N GLY A 804 22.58 7.32 36.44
CA GLY A 804 22.38 6.47 37.62
C GLY A 804 22.07 7.24 38.92
N ASP A 805 22.17 8.57 38.91
CA ASP A 805 21.84 9.38 40.08
C ASP A 805 20.32 9.54 40.26
N SER A 806 19.91 9.71 41.51
CA SER A 806 18.55 10.09 41.85
C SER A 806 18.50 11.56 42.27
N VAL A 807 17.47 12.25 41.83
CA VAL A 807 17.28 13.68 42.02
C VAL A 807 15.93 13.90 42.72
N GLU A 808 15.93 14.70 43.77
CA GLU A 808 14.76 15.01 44.58
C GLU A 808 14.41 16.50 44.44
N LEU A 809 13.17 16.77 44.05
CA LEU A 809 12.61 18.13 43.95
C LEU A 809 11.87 18.48 45.24
N ASP A 810 12.41 19.43 45.99
CA ASP A 810 11.86 19.88 47.28
C ASP A 810 11.77 21.42 47.32
N ILE A 811 11.10 21.95 48.34
CA ILE A 811 10.97 23.40 48.55
C ILE A 811 11.88 23.84 49.68
N ASP A 812 12.66 24.89 49.42
CA ASP A 812 13.43 25.58 50.45
C ASP A 812 13.28 27.10 50.28
N ALA A 813 13.03 27.80 51.38
CA ALA A 813 12.79 29.26 51.41
C ALA A 813 11.79 29.80 50.37
N GLY A 814 10.81 28.99 49.93
CA GLY A 814 9.80 29.39 48.94
C GLY A 814 10.22 29.28 47.47
N ALA A 815 11.34 28.62 47.18
CA ALA A 815 11.80 28.26 45.83
C ALA A 815 11.94 26.74 45.69
N ILE A 816 11.78 26.23 44.47
CA ILE A 816 12.04 24.82 44.16
C ILE A 816 13.54 24.64 44.06
N ILE A 817 14.04 23.58 44.71
CA ILE A 817 15.44 23.21 44.69
C ILE A 817 15.62 21.75 44.31
N VAL A 818 16.68 21.50 43.56
CA VAL A 818 17.05 20.19 43.05
C VAL A 818 18.19 19.63 43.91
N ARG A 819 17.93 18.56 44.69
CA ARG A 819 18.90 17.92 45.61
C ARG A 819 19.16 16.46 45.21
N THR A 820 20.32 15.92 45.58
CA THR A 820 20.52 14.46 45.64
C THR A 820 20.00 13.92 46.97
N PRO A 821 19.24 12.80 46.99
CA PRO A 821 18.73 12.24 48.23
C PRO A 821 19.90 11.80 49.11
N LYS A 822 20.01 12.38 50.31
CA LYS A 822 21.04 11.98 51.28
C LYS A 822 20.83 10.50 51.61
N LYS A 823 21.82 9.64 51.31
CA LYS A 823 21.88 8.25 51.82
C LYS A 823 21.62 8.27 53.33
N LYS A 824 20.46 7.79 53.78
CA LYS A 824 20.20 7.54 55.20
C LYS A 824 21.30 6.61 55.70
N ALA A 825 22.18 7.13 56.55
CA ALA A 825 23.21 6.33 57.21
C ALA A 825 22.54 5.17 57.93
N LYS A 826 22.92 3.93 57.56
CA LYS A 826 22.49 2.71 58.25
C LYS A 826 22.75 2.88 59.75
N ALA A 827 21.69 2.90 60.55
CA ALA A 827 21.80 2.82 62.00
C ALA A 827 22.48 1.49 62.36
N LYS A 828 23.59 1.56 63.09
CA LYS A 828 24.31 0.39 63.62
C LYS A 828 23.34 -0.45 64.48
N PRO A 829 23.31 -1.79 64.35
CA PRO A 829 22.50 -2.62 65.23
C PRO A 829 23.09 -2.56 66.65
N LYS A 830 22.22 -2.32 67.64
CA LYS A 830 22.54 -2.47 69.06
C LYS A 830 22.84 -3.94 69.33
N VAL A 831 24.03 -4.22 69.84
CA VAL A 831 24.37 -5.51 70.46
C VAL A 831 23.55 -5.61 71.75
N VAL A 832 22.58 -6.52 71.77
CA VAL A 832 21.95 -7.00 73.00
C VAL A 832 22.50 -8.41 73.21
N VAL A 833 23.18 -8.57 74.33
CA VAL A 833 23.74 -9.83 74.83
C VAL A 833 22.59 -10.80 75.12
N SER A 834 22.57 -11.94 74.44
CA SER A 834 21.69 -13.06 74.75
C SER A 834 22.41 -14.02 75.70
N ASP A 835 21.98 -14.05 76.95
CA ASP A 835 22.25 -15.19 77.84
C ASP A 835 21.42 -16.39 77.38
N SER A 836 22.08 -17.54 77.42
CA SER A 836 21.60 -18.89 77.16
C SER A 836 20.45 -19.31 78.10
N ASN A 837 19.42 -19.95 77.56
CA ASN A 837 19.10 -21.35 77.90
C ASN A 837 17.87 -21.91 77.16
N ASP A 838 18.09 -23.11 76.63
CA ASP A 838 17.24 -24.30 76.57
C ASP A 838 15.89 -24.35 75.80
N SER A 839 15.95 -25.28 74.83
CA SER A 839 15.12 -26.49 74.66
C SER A 839 13.80 -26.44 73.90
N ASP A 840 13.73 -27.40 72.97
CA ASP A 840 12.56 -28.12 72.44
C ASP A 840 11.64 -27.36 71.48
N ALA A 841 11.07 -27.92 70.40
CA ALA A 841 11.22 -29.15 69.66
C ALA A 841 10.31 -29.01 68.41
N ASP A 842 10.58 -29.82 67.39
CA ASP A 842 9.60 -30.39 66.46
C ASP A 842 8.92 -29.58 65.32
N ASP A 843 9.25 -30.07 64.12
CA ASP A 843 8.36 -30.56 63.06
C ASP A 843 7.90 -29.66 61.89
N LYS A 844 8.26 -30.18 60.70
CA LYS A 844 7.51 -30.27 59.42
C LYS A 844 7.37 -29.04 58.49
N GLU A 845 8.03 -29.22 57.34
CA GLU A 845 7.62 -28.84 55.96
C GLU A 845 6.11 -29.00 55.65
N PRO A 846 5.55 -28.62 54.46
CA PRO A 846 5.94 -27.64 53.41
C PRO A 846 4.77 -26.73 52.91
N VAL A 847 5.10 -25.71 52.08
CA VAL A 847 4.46 -25.22 50.80
C VAL A 847 2.95 -25.54 50.58
N PRO A 848 2.03 -24.65 50.09
CA PRO A 848 2.16 -24.01 48.76
C PRO A 848 1.37 -22.71 48.42
N THR A 849 1.79 -22.11 47.29
CA THR A 849 1.07 -21.32 46.26
C THR A 849 -0.27 -20.63 46.54
N ALA A 850 -0.34 -19.35 46.15
CA ALA A 850 -1.24 -18.85 45.10
C ALA A 850 -0.58 -17.66 44.39
#